data_AF-A0A9W8JUK9-F1
#
_entry.id   AF-A0A9W8JUK9-F1
#
_cell.length_a   1.000
_cell.length_b   1.000
_cell.length_c   1.000
_cell.angle_alpha   90.00
_cell.angle_beta   90.00
_cell.angle_gamma   90.00
#
_symmetry.space_group_name_H-M   'P 1'
#
loop_
_entity.id
_entity.type
_entity.pdbx_description
1 polymer ?
#
loop_
_entity_poly.entity_id
_entity_poly.type
_entity_poly.pdbx_seq_one_letter_code
_entity_poly.pdbx_strand_id
1 'polypeptide(L)'
;MFSIRSLAAAGTRLARHASTSASTTTAQHAMQIIAAANLGRFPDALDHATRMKAANVHPDSPPTTPFSALLHTTAAGYSPGQYLTTCSMPLFAPIISPFCTSSRQAQRRRPTQAFWNAIQRMHEFGVTPTPAIYAHIIDFHVQEGNLESALQLLLSMKKHDLIPELSSVHAVVSLAAECGYSRLAIELATYFEHVSLRRLGDATWIQCLSSSAEHLYMDGVLTCWPIVTQELNILPPEGLCLSVLSTAARCGLPDLATDVLRALKAGGVPWQEHHFASLIEAFCRNNQLKEALVTLHIMRSNDIEPTHTTASFVFETVKSDVDSLDSAWAIIDDIHSSNSGLDNAALRVIIQASIFLGDLQRAVGIYKSFSDYGLAPDLETFHLLLDGCIAARHRQLGDILLADIKEAKLEPDVRVYEKMIQLCLTQDIYEDAFFYLEEMKAAKFVPPRRVYEALLKKCSSVEDPRGEMVLQEMKECRYEVDSRSVTNQERTELLKQRGATIWLTGLSASGKSTIACALEQHLLHLHKFTYRLDGDNVRFGLNKDLGFDEKSRNENIRRIGEVAKLFADGGCIAVTAFISPYRADRDLARQLHAQASIPFVEVFVDAPLEVVEERDPKGLYKKARAADFTGISAPYEAPPSPEIHIKTNEIEVTDADGSVPSSPSMSLVVPEAHQQFQHILRLLNTNVDGKRKIMYALTEIKGVGRRYSNLVCKKADVDLNKRAGDLNSDELERLVTIIQNPTQFKIPTWFLNRQKDIVDGKNSQILSNAVDSKLRDDLERLKKIRAHRGLRHFWGLRVRGQHTKTTGRRGKTVGVSKKRG
;
A
#
# COMPACT_ATOMS: atom_id res chain seq x y z
N MET A 1 35.26 6.77 71.44
CA MET A 1 35.36 6.49 72.89
C MET A 1 34.53 7.54 73.64
N PHE A 2 33.68 7.05 74.54
CA PHE A 2 32.95 7.74 75.61
C PHE A 2 31.74 8.67 75.31
N SER A 3 30.58 8.05 75.55
CA SER A 3 29.29 8.57 76.04
C SER A 3 29.40 9.36 77.36
N ILE A 4 28.33 10.10 77.71
CA ILE A 4 27.67 10.27 79.04
C ILE A 4 27.09 11.72 79.12
N ARG A 5 25.77 11.99 79.03
CA ARG A 5 24.66 11.87 80.02
C ARG A 5 24.90 12.52 81.41
N SER A 6 24.27 13.67 81.68
CA SER A 6 23.70 14.09 82.99
C SER A 6 22.70 15.23 82.75
N LEU A 7 21.36 15.11 82.82
CA LEU A 7 20.44 14.83 83.94
C LEU A 7 20.46 15.83 85.12
N ALA A 8 19.23 16.17 85.54
CA ALA A 8 18.76 16.84 86.77
C ALA A 8 18.65 18.39 86.69
N ALA A 9 17.46 19.01 86.64
CA ALA A 9 16.26 18.99 87.50
C ALA A 9 16.30 20.00 88.67
N ALA A 10 15.11 20.59 88.94
CA ALA A 10 14.70 21.52 90.00
C ALA A 10 14.58 22.99 89.53
N GLY A 11 13.49 23.73 89.78
CA GLY A 11 12.30 23.43 90.56
C GLY A 11 11.24 24.52 90.34
N THR A 12 10.00 24.11 90.53
CA THR A 12 8.80 24.95 90.67
C THR A 12 8.90 25.90 91.86
N ARG A 13 8.56 27.20 91.68
CA ARG A 13 7.63 27.96 92.55
C ARG A 13 7.52 29.45 92.17
N LEU A 14 6.26 29.91 92.18
CA LEU A 14 5.76 31.24 92.56
C LEU A 14 6.12 32.41 91.61
N ALA A 15 5.19 32.92 90.80
CA ALA A 15 4.04 33.76 91.14
C ALA A 15 4.32 35.25 90.89
N ARG A 16 3.49 35.81 90.00
CA ARG A 16 2.99 37.20 89.94
C ARG A 16 3.99 38.34 89.67
N HIS A 17 3.61 39.12 88.65
CA HIS A 17 3.98 40.50 88.36
C HIS A 17 5.45 40.77 87.99
N ALA A 18 5.70 40.89 86.68
CA ALA A 18 6.32 42.08 86.11
C ALA A 18 6.18 42.05 84.58
N SER A 19 5.40 42.99 84.06
CA SER A 19 5.46 43.45 82.69
C SER A 19 6.84 44.04 82.40
N THR A 20 7.63 43.40 81.54
CA THR A 20 8.75 44.06 80.83
C THR A 20 8.87 43.51 79.41
N SER A 21 8.55 44.38 78.47
CA SER A 21 8.76 44.25 77.03
C SER A 21 10.25 44.13 76.70
N ALA A 22 10.68 43.00 76.12
CA ALA A 22 11.98 42.89 75.44
C ALA A 22 11.73 42.85 73.92
N SER A 23 12.09 43.94 73.23
CA SER A 23 11.98 44.07 71.77
C SER A 23 13.04 43.20 71.08
N THR A 24 12.64 42.05 70.54
CA THR A 24 13.49 41.23 69.65
C THR A 24 13.77 41.97 68.33
N THR A 25 15.05 42.08 67.94
CA THR A 25 15.50 42.77 66.72
C THR A 25 15.28 41.94 65.44
N THR A 26 15.10 42.61 64.29
CA THR A 26 15.00 42.05 62.92
C THR A 26 15.97 40.90 62.63
N ALA A 27 17.25 41.06 63.00
CA ALA A 27 18.31 40.11 62.72
C ALA A 27 18.17 38.76 63.46
N GLN A 28 17.58 38.76 64.67
CA GLN A 28 17.39 37.53 65.45
C GLN A 28 16.31 36.64 64.84
N HIS A 29 15.19 37.24 64.40
CA HIS A 29 14.13 36.50 63.71
C HIS A 29 14.64 35.93 62.37
N ALA A 30 15.42 36.70 61.61
CA ALA A 30 16.01 36.24 60.34
C ALA A 30 16.99 35.07 60.54
N MET A 31 17.86 35.10 61.56
CA MET A 31 18.78 34.00 61.86
C MET A 31 18.06 32.72 62.31
N GLN A 32 16.99 32.84 63.11
CA GLN A 32 16.20 31.69 63.56
C GLN A 32 15.48 30.99 62.40
N ILE A 33 14.99 31.77 61.43
CA ILE A 33 14.37 31.25 60.20
C ILE A 33 15.41 30.49 59.36
N ILE A 34 16.60 31.06 59.16
CA ILE A 34 17.68 30.42 58.38
C ILE A 34 18.19 29.15 59.08
N ALA A 35 18.35 29.16 60.40
CA ALA A 35 18.78 28.00 61.17
C ALA A 35 17.74 26.85 61.11
N ALA A 36 16.45 27.15 61.28
CA ALA A 36 15.38 26.16 61.19
C ALA A 36 15.23 25.60 59.75
N ALA A 37 15.42 26.45 58.73
CA ALA A 37 15.45 26.04 57.34
C ALA A 37 16.64 25.09 57.05
N ASN A 38 17.86 25.46 57.44
CA ASN A 38 19.04 24.61 57.22
C ASN A 38 18.96 23.26 57.96
N LEU A 39 18.20 23.17 59.05
CA LEU A 39 17.93 21.93 59.79
C LEU A 39 16.73 21.12 59.26
N GLY A 40 16.06 21.58 58.19
CA GLY A 40 14.93 20.89 57.55
C GLY A 40 13.61 20.92 58.34
N ARG A 41 13.50 21.76 59.38
CA ARG A 41 12.30 21.87 60.24
C ARG A 41 11.38 22.98 59.74
N PHE A 42 10.57 22.64 58.75
CA PHE A 42 9.70 23.60 58.06
C PHE A 42 8.60 24.26 58.93
N PRO A 43 7.90 23.55 59.84
CA PRO A 43 6.85 24.15 60.67
C PRO A 43 7.40 25.21 61.62
N ASP A 44 8.57 24.95 62.19
CA ASP A 44 9.24 25.87 63.12
C ASP A 44 9.68 27.14 62.40
N ALA A 45 10.25 26.99 61.20
CA ALA A 45 10.68 28.13 60.38
C ALA A 45 9.49 29.02 59.95
N LEU A 46 8.31 28.42 59.70
CA LEU A 46 7.08 29.14 59.40
C LEU A 46 6.54 29.86 60.63
N ASP A 47 6.58 29.22 61.81
CA ASP A 47 6.10 29.82 63.07
C ASP A 47 7.00 30.98 63.53
N HIS A 48 8.30 30.93 63.23
CA HIS A 48 9.20 32.07 63.42
C HIS A 48 8.90 33.23 62.46
N ALA A 49 8.55 32.93 61.20
CA ALA A 49 8.16 33.95 60.22
C ALA A 49 6.82 34.62 60.56
N THR A 50 5.84 33.87 61.09
CA THR A 50 4.56 34.43 61.55
C THR A 50 4.72 35.30 62.79
N ARG A 51 5.61 34.92 63.73
CA ARG A 51 5.95 35.72 64.92
C ARG A 51 6.67 37.01 64.56
N MET A 52 7.58 36.99 63.58
CA MET A 52 8.23 38.19 63.05
C MET A 52 7.20 39.18 62.49
N LYS A 53 6.18 38.66 61.79
CA LYS A 53 5.06 39.45 61.26
C LYS A 53 4.15 40.01 62.37
N ALA A 54 3.82 39.21 63.37
CA ALA A 54 3.01 39.67 64.52
C ALA A 54 3.69 40.79 65.31
N ALA A 55 5.03 40.82 65.30
CA ALA A 55 5.83 41.87 65.92
C ALA A 55 5.98 43.15 65.07
N ASN A 56 5.44 43.22 63.84
CA ASN A 56 5.58 44.35 62.91
C ASN A 56 7.05 44.77 62.65
N VAL A 57 7.95 43.79 62.64
CA VAL A 57 9.39 44.02 62.46
C VAL A 57 9.75 43.85 60.98
N HIS A 58 10.15 44.94 60.32
CA HIS A 58 10.53 44.97 58.90
C HIS A 58 12.03 44.67 58.70
N PRO A 59 12.44 43.70 57.87
CA PRO A 59 13.86 43.45 57.62
C PRO A 59 14.50 44.62 56.86
N ASP A 60 15.61 45.16 57.39
CA ASP A 60 16.26 46.38 56.90
C ASP A 60 17.00 46.24 55.54
N SER A 61 16.97 45.06 54.90
CA SER A 61 17.56 44.84 53.57
C SER A 61 16.72 43.84 52.75
N PRO A 62 16.68 43.93 51.41
CA PRO A 62 15.82 43.11 50.56
C PRO A 62 16.08 41.62 50.85
N PRO A 63 15.04 40.79 51.08
CA PRO A 63 15.22 39.53 51.78
C PRO A 63 15.66 38.44 50.78
N THR A 64 16.94 38.43 50.42
CA THR A 64 17.51 37.43 49.51
C THR A 64 17.94 36.14 50.21
N THR A 65 18.01 36.09 51.53
CA THR A 65 18.57 34.93 52.26
C THR A 65 17.58 34.10 53.10
N PRO A 66 16.59 34.63 53.85
CA PRO A 66 15.71 33.78 54.68
C PRO A 66 14.63 33.08 53.84
N PHE A 67 14.04 33.81 52.88
CA PHE A 67 12.96 33.30 52.03
C PHE A 67 13.49 32.42 50.88
N SER A 68 14.74 32.61 50.43
CA SER A 68 15.38 31.69 49.47
C SER A 68 15.77 30.36 50.13
N ALA A 69 16.24 30.38 51.39
CA ALA A 69 16.50 29.17 52.18
C ALA A 69 15.21 28.40 52.50
N LEU A 70 14.11 29.09 52.85
CA LEU A 70 12.78 28.49 53.01
C LEU A 70 12.24 27.87 51.71
N LEU A 71 12.48 28.50 50.56
CA LEU A 71 12.13 27.94 49.25
C LEU A 71 12.97 26.70 48.89
N HIS A 72 14.25 26.68 49.26
CA HIS A 72 15.14 25.54 49.04
C HIS A 72 14.81 24.32 49.93
N THR A 73 14.15 24.53 51.07
CA THR A 73 13.78 23.45 52.01
C THR A 73 12.41 22.85 51.73
N THR A 74 11.43 23.68 51.30
CA THR A 74 10.14 23.18 50.77
C THR A 74 10.32 22.31 49.53
N ALA A 75 11.31 22.64 48.71
CA ALA A 75 11.79 21.87 47.55
C ALA A 75 12.21 20.42 47.86
N ALA A 76 12.58 20.10 49.10
CA ALA A 76 13.06 18.76 49.48
C ALA A 76 11.93 17.74 49.71
N GLY A 77 10.64 18.13 49.80
CA GLY A 77 9.59 17.14 50.02
C GLY A 77 8.13 17.58 50.11
N TYR A 78 7.78 18.87 50.03
CA TYR A 78 6.38 19.34 50.20
C TYR A 78 5.89 20.21 49.03
N SER A 79 4.57 20.29 48.86
CA SER A 79 3.91 20.86 47.68
C SER A 79 4.17 22.39 47.54
N PRO A 80 4.63 22.88 46.36
CA PRO A 80 4.88 24.31 46.12
C PRO A 80 3.65 25.22 46.28
N GLY A 81 2.44 24.62 46.24
CA GLY A 81 1.17 25.33 46.33
C GLY A 81 0.93 26.00 47.67
N GLN A 82 1.40 25.42 48.79
CA GLN A 82 1.16 25.97 50.13
C GLN A 82 1.97 27.24 50.41
N TYR A 83 3.19 27.34 49.87
CA TYR A 83 4.07 28.51 50.08
C TYR A 83 3.56 29.76 49.35
N LEU A 84 3.10 29.59 48.10
CA LEU A 84 2.50 30.67 47.32
C LEU A 84 1.19 31.19 47.94
N THR A 85 0.42 30.33 48.63
CA THR A 85 -0.78 30.73 49.37
C THR A 85 -0.50 31.40 50.71
N THR A 86 0.64 31.13 51.36
CA THR A 86 1.00 31.79 52.62
C THR A 86 1.71 33.13 52.41
N CYS A 87 2.42 33.32 51.29
CA CYS A 87 3.08 34.58 50.94
C CYS A 87 2.11 35.65 50.39
N SER A 88 0.84 35.31 50.13
CA SER A 88 -0.19 36.29 49.77
C SER A 88 -0.68 37.05 51.01
N MET A 89 0.08 38.06 51.46
CA MET A 89 -0.39 39.06 52.42
C MET A 89 0.04 40.47 51.96
N PRO A 90 -0.78 41.51 52.22
CA PRO A 90 -0.93 42.68 51.35
C PRO A 90 0.11 43.80 51.56
N LEU A 91 1.41 43.48 51.63
CA LEU A 91 2.47 44.49 51.83
C LEU A 91 3.77 44.29 51.03
N PHE A 92 3.85 43.32 50.10
CA PHE A 92 5.06 43.11 49.29
C PHE A 92 4.78 43.16 47.79
N ALA A 93 5.54 43.96 47.04
CA ALA A 93 5.57 43.91 45.58
C ALA A 93 6.17 42.55 45.13
N PRO A 94 5.57 41.85 44.16
CA PRO A 94 6.04 40.53 43.75
C PRO A 94 7.41 40.61 43.07
N ILE A 95 8.42 39.95 43.66
CA ILE A 95 9.77 39.82 43.08
C ILE A 95 9.79 38.64 42.11
N ILE A 96 10.56 38.75 41.02
CA ILE A 96 10.62 37.82 39.87
C ILE A 96 11.33 36.49 40.20
N SER A 97 12.25 36.49 41.16
CA SER A 97 13.12 35.35 41.54
C SER A 97 12.38 34.04 41.93
N PRO A 98 11.30 34.04 42.74
CA PRO A 98 10.58 32.84 43.15
C PRO A 98 9.89 32.10 41.98
N PHE A 99 9.50 32.82 40.94
CA PHE A 99 8.86 32.24 39.75
C PHE A 99 9.88 31.50 38.88
N CYS A 100 11.09 32.04 38.69
CA CYS A 100 12.18 31.38 37.97
C CYS A 100 12.71 30.11 38.65
N THR A 101 12.69 30.05 39.99
CA THR A 101 13.09 28.84 40.73
C THR A 101 12.02 27.76 40.71
N SER A 102 10.73 28.14 40.78
CA SER A 102 9.60 27.22 40.68
C SER A 102 9.49 26.57 39.29
N SER A 103 9.71 27.35 38.22
CA SER A 103 9.69 26.85 36.84
C SER A 103 10.82 25.83 36.58
N ARG A 104 12.06 26.13 36.99
CA ARG A 104 13.22 25.22 36.89
C ARG A 104 13.00 23.89 37.61
N GLN A 105 12.29 23.90 38.74
CA GLN A 105 12.08 22.71 39.55
C GLN A 105 10.89 21.87 39.07
N ALA A 106 9.83 22.50 38.54
CA ALA A 106 8.74 21.79 37.87
C ALA A 106 9.25 21.05 36.62
N GLN A 107 10.17 21.65 35.87
CA GLN A 107 10.79 21.04 34.70
C GLN A 107 11.56 19.73 35.02
N ARG A 108 12.26 19.67 36.16
CA ARG A 108 12.98 18.46 36.61
C ARG A 108 12.09 17.30 37.06
N ARG A 109 10.81 17.55 37.42
CA ARG A 109 9.92 16.54 38.03
C ARG A 109 8.74 16.11 37.13
N ARG A 110 8.56 16.71 35.95
CA ARG A 110 7.44 16.47 35.01
C ARG A 110 5.98 16.62 35.55
N PRO A 111 5.61 17.47 36.54
CA PRO A 111 4.21 17.81 36.75
C PRO A 111 3.81 18.99 35.85
N THR A 112 3.28 18.69 34.66
CA THR A 112 2.73 19.66 33.68
C THR A 112 1.79 20.68 34.33
N GLN A 113 0.94 20.25 35.26
CA GLN A 113 -0.08 21.09 35.87
C GLN A 113 0.48 22.15 36.84
N ALA A 114 1.58 21.85 37.54
CA ALA A 114 2.19 22.80 38.47
C ALA A 114 2.90 23.94 37.73
N PHE A 115 3.47 23.65 36.57
CA PHE A 115 4.14 24.62 35.70
C PHE A 115 3.15 25.62 35.11
N TRP A 116 2.06 25.14 34.48
CA TRP A 116 1.02 26.00 33.91
C TRP A 116 0.30 26.84 34.97
N ASN A 117 0.06 26.29 36.17
CA ASN A 117 -0.49 27.05 37.29
C ASN A 117 0.42 28.20 37.75
N ALA A 118 1.74 28.04 37.67
CA ALA A 118 2.69 29.10 38.01
C ALA A 118 2.69 30.22 36.96
N ILE A 119 2.60 29.87 35.67
CA ILE A 119 2.51 30.84 34.55
C ILE A 119 1.17 31.59 34.58
N GLN A 120 0.07 30.89 34.83
CA GLN A 120 -1.25 31.51 34.95
C GLN A 120 -1.28 32.53 36.09
N ARG A 121 -0.72 32.19 37.25
CA ARG A 121 -0.59 33.13 38.37
C ARG A 121 0.30 34.32 38.05
N MET A 122 1.40 34.13 37.31
CA MET A 122 2.25 35.23 36.86
C MET A 122 1.47 36.25 36.02
N HIS A 123 0.58 35.78 35.14
CA HIS A 123 -0.32 36.64 34.37
C HIS A 123 -1.38 37.33 35.25
N GLU A 124 -1.96 36.61 36.22
CA GLU A 124 -2.90 37.18 37.20
C GLU A 124 -2.27 38.29 38.05
N PHE A 125 -0.96 38.19 38.34
CA PHE A 125 -0.19 39.21 39.06
C PHE A 125 0.39 40.32 38.17
N GLY A 126 0.15 40.31 36.86
CA GLY A 126 0.56 41.38 35.94
C GLY A 126 2.07 41.52 35.74
N VAL A 127 2.85 40.47 36.00
CA VAL A 127 4.32 40.50 35.85
C VAL A 127 4.70 40.32 34.39
N THR A 128 5.52 41.23 33.85
CA THR A 128 6.03 41.11 32.48
C THR A 128 7.06 39.98 32.38
N PRO A 129 6.92 39.06 31.41
CA PRO A 129 7.83 37.93 31.29
C PRO A 129 9.23 38.38 30.86
N THR A 130 10.26 37.94 31.59
CA THR A 130 11.66 38.19 31.28
C THR A 130 12.21 37.13 30.31
N PRO A 131 13.33 37.39 29.60
CA PRO A 131 13.96 36.40 28.71
C PRO A 131 14.24 35.04 29.37
N ALA A 132 14.63 35.04 30.65
CA ALA A 132 14.86 33.82 31.43
C ALA A 132 13.58 32.99 31.65
N ILE A 133 12.43 33.66 31.82
CA ILE A 133 11.13 32.97 31.96
C ILE A 133 10.74 32.34 30.62
N TYR A 134 10.90 33.06 29.51
CA TYR A 134 10.67 32.49 28.18
C TYR A 134 11.57 31.30 27.89
N ALA A 135 12.86 31.38 28.24
CA ALA A 135 13.79 30.27 28.07
C ALA A 135 13.31 28.99 28.79
N HIS A 136 12.75 29.11 30.00
CA HIS A 136 12.19 27.97 30.73
C HIS A 136 10.91 27.40 30.12
N ILE A 137 10.05 28.25 29.54
CA ILE A 137 8.83 27.80 28.84
C ILE A 137 9.18 27.13 27.52
N ILE A 138 10.15 27.67 26.79
CA ILE A 138 10.67 27.08 25.56
C ILE A 138 11.28 25.70 25.84
N ASP A 139 12.15 25.58 26.84
CA ASP A 139 12.80 24.33 27.21
C ASP A 139 11.78 23.27 27.70
N PHE A 140 10.69 23.69 28.35
CA PHE A 140 9.56 22.81 28.64
C PHE A 140 8.89 22.26 27.37
N HIS A 141 8.57 23.12 26.40
CA HIS A 141 7.96 22.68 25.13
C HIS A 141 8.92 21.84 24.28
N VAL A 142 10.22 22.11 24.35
CA VAL A 142 11.25 21.31 23.67
C VAL A 142 11.27 19.89 24.24
N GLN A 143 11.21 19.73 25.56
CA GLN A 143 11.13 18.42 26.20
C GLN A 143 9.83 17.65 25.91
N GLU A 144 8.74 18.36 25.58
CA GLU A 144 7.49 17.75 25.10
C GLU A 144 7.51 17.43 23.59
N GLY A 145 8.50 17.91 22.84
CA GLY A 145 8.57 17.78 21.38
C GLY A 145 7.67 18.77 20.61
N ASN A 146 7.16 19.81 21.26
CA ASN A 146 6.19 20.75 20.70
C ASN A 146 6.88 21.96 20.02
N LEU A 147 7.38 21.76 18.79
CA LEU A 147 8.12 22.79 18.05
C LEU A 147 7.29 24.05 17.73
N GLU A 148 6.03 23.91 17.34
CA GLU A 148 5.18 25.05 16.95
C GLU A 148 4.99 26.05 18.11
N SER A 149 4.73 25.53 19.31
CA SER A 149 4.58 26.36 20.52
C SER A 149 5.89 27.04 20.89
N ALA A 150 7.02 26.35 20.75
CA ALA A 150 8.35 26.93 21.00
C ALA A 150 8.66 28.08 20.03
N LEU A 151 8.33 27.93 18.74
CA LEU A 151 8.49 28.98 17.72
C LEU A 151 7.56 30.17 17.96
N GLN A 152 6.30 29.92 18.36
CA GLN A 152 5.37 30.99 18.72
C GLN A 152 5.90 31.83 19.89
N LEU A 153 6.55 31.18 20.87
CA LEU A 153 7.17 31.88 21.98
C LEU A 153 8.37 32.73 21.53
N LEU A 154 9.26 32.21 20.67
CA LEU A 154 10.35 33.02 20.10
C LEU A 154 9.83 34.22 19.29
N LEU A 155 8.75 34.04 18.52
CA LEU A 155 8.10 35.15 17.80
C LEU A 155 7.45 36.16 18.76
N SER A 156 6.90 35.70 19.89
CA SER A 156 6.37 36.60 20.92
C SER A 156 7.47 37.42 21.60
N MET A 157 8.64 36.81 21.86
CA MET A 157 9.81 37.53 22.37
C MET A 157 10.25 38.62 21.40
N LYS A 158 10.29 38.31 20.10
CA LYS A 158 10.61 39.29 19.05
C LYS A 158 9.61 40.45 18.99
N LYS A 159 8.31 40.20 19.19
CA LYS A 159 7.28 41.27 19.27
C LYS A 159 7.46 42.19 20.47
N HIS A 160 8.11 41.69 21.52
CA HIS A 160 8.41 42.45 22.74
C HIS A 160 9.84 43.01 22.75
N ASP A 161 10.55 42.97 21.61
CA ASP A 161 11.95 43.40 21.45
C ASP A 161 12.92 42.76 22.47
N LEU A 162 12.63 41.52 22.90
CA LEU A 162 13.46 40.75 23.82
C LEU A 162 14.44 39.86 23.05
N ILE A 163 15.72 39.91 23.41
CA ILE A 163 16.76 39.03 22.85
C ILE A 163 16.69 37.66 23.55
N PRO A 164 16.50 36.55 22.81
CA PRO A 164 16.49 35.20 23.40
C PRO A 164 17.82 34.79 24.04
N GLU A 165 17.76 33.95 25.06
CA GLU A 165 18.96 33.34 25.66
C GLU A 165 19.55 32.27 24.73
N LEU A 166 20.88 32.11 24.73
CA LEU A 166 21.59 31.14 23.88
C LEU A 166 21.08 29.70 24.09
N SER A 167 20.78 29.32 25.33
CA SER A 167 20.20 28.03 25.70
C SER A 167 18.86 27.77 25.03
N SER A 168 17.99 28.79 24.98
CA SER A 168 16.66 28.69 24.38
C SER A 168 16.72 28.53 22.87
N VAL A 169 17.66 29.20 22.21
CA VAL A 169 17.84 29.09 20.75
C VAL A 169 18.45 27.75 20.38
N HIS A 170 19.48 27.30 21.11
CA HIS A 170 20.06 25.97 20.94
C HIS A 170 18.97 24.89 21.03
N ALA A 171 18.17 24.91 22.10
CA ALA A 171 17.10 23.93 22.31
C ALA A 171 16.07 23.90 21.16
N VAL A 172 15.70 25.06 20.61
CA VAL A 172 14.73 25.12 19.49
C VAL A 172 15.34 24.68 18.16
N VAL A 173 16.58 25.06 17.88
CA VAL A 173 17.28 24.64 16.64
C VAL A 173 17.54 23.14 16.67
N SER A 174 18.02 22.61 17.80
CA SER A 174 18.20 21.17 18.01
C SER A 174 16.90 20.40 17.85
N LEU A 175 15.80 20.88 18.44
CA LEU A 175 14.49 20.25 18.25
C LEU A 175 14.02 20.29 16.80
N ALA A 176 14.22 21.41 16.09
CA ALA A 176 13.85 21.54 14.69
C ALA A 176 14.63 20.54 13.82
N ALA A 177 15.91 20.34 14.10
CA ALA A 177 16.74 19.33 13.45
C ALA A 177 16.28 17.89 13.80
N GLU A 178 16.02 17.59 15.07
CA GLU A 178 15.54 16.26 15.51
C GLU A 178 14.15 15.90 14.93
N CYS A 179 13.29 16.90 14.71
CA CYS A 179 12.00 16.72 14.04
C CYS A 179 12.11 16.61 12.50
N GLY A 180 13.31 16.74 11.93
CA GLY A 180 13.55 16.64 10.49
C GLY A 180 13.22 17.91 9.68
N TYR A 181 13.02 19.05 10.35
CA TYR A 181 12.82 20.34 9.69
C TYR A 181 14.17 21.03 9.40
N SER A 182 15.04 20.36 8.64
CA SER A 182 16.44 20.79 8.41
C SER A 182 16.57 22.22 7.87
N ARG A 183 15.71 22.61 6.92
CA ARG A 183 15.69 23.97 6.37
C ARG A 183 15.41 25.02 7.44
N LEU A 184 14.39 24.79 8.27
CA LEU A 184 14.01 25.73 9.32
C LEU A 184 15.11 25.83 10.40
N ALA A 185 15.71 24.71 10.76
CA ALA A 185 16.81 24.67 11.72
C ALA A 185 17.99 25.57 11.27
N ILE A 186 18.37 25.49 10.00
CA ILE A 186 19.46 26.29 9.42
C ILE A 186 19.08 27.76 9.26
N GLU A 187 17.86 28.06 8.78
CA GLU A 187 17.38 29.44 8.70
C GLU A 187 17.35 30.11 10.08
N LEU A 188 16.96 29.37 11.14
CA LEU A 188 16.98 29.87 12.51
C LEU A 188 18.41 30.06 13.05
N ALA A 189 19.30 29.11 12.77
CA ALA A 189 20.70 29.17 13.20
C ALA A 189 21.42 30.38 12.57
N THR A 190 21.33 30.52 11.25
CA THR A 190 21.91 31.64 10.49
C THR A 190 21.31 32.99 10.92
N TYR A 191 19.98 33.06 11.08
CA TYR A 191 19.32 34.27 11.56
C TYR A 191 19.84 34.71 12.94
N PHE A 192 20.06 33.77 13.86
CA PHE A 192 20.51 34.10 15.21
C PHE A 192 21.97 34.56 15.24
N GLU A 193 22.85 33.98 14.42
CA GLU A 193 24.24 34.45 14.31
C GLU A 193 24.33 35.85 13.67
N HIS A 194 23.40 36.22 12.80
CA HIS A 194 23.32 37.59 12.27
C HIS A 194 22.76 38.61 13.28
N VAL A 195 21.80 38.21 14.10
CA VAL A 195 21.09 39.13 15.02
C VAL A 195 21.81 39.28 16.36
N SER A 196 22.48 38.24 16.84
CA SER A 196 23.12 38.23 18.16
C SER A 196 24.64 38.24 18.04
N LEU A 197 25.32 38.91 18.98
CA LEU A 197 26.79 38.89 19.08
C LEU A 197 27.33 37.55 19.63
N ARG A 198 26.46 36.60 20.01
CA ARG A 198 26.83 35.33 20.64
C ARG A 198 26.77 34.22 19.60
N ARG A 199 27.87 33.48 19.43
CA ARG A 199 27.93 32.34 18.50
C ARG A 199 27.18 31.13 19.04
N LEU A 200 26.58 30.36 18.15
CA LEU A 200 25.96 29.08 18.48
C LEU A 200 27.04 28.05 18.83
N GLY A 201 26.68 27.06 19.66
CA GLY A 201 27.61 25.99 20.03
C GLY A 201 27.78 24.98 18.91
N ASP A 202 28.97 24.39 18.84
CA ASP A 202 29.41 23.44 17.82
C ASP A 202 28.44 22.27 17.61
N ALA A 203 27.88 21.74 18.69
CA ALA A 203 26.90 20.64 18.66
C ALA A 203 25.65 20.98 17.83
N THR A 204 25.23 22.25 17.81
CA THR A 204 24.06 22.70 17.05
C THR A 204 24.29 22.55 15.55
N TRP A 205 25.46 22.97 15.06
CA TRP A 205 25.82 22.91 13.65
C TRP A 205 26.01 21.47 13.18
N ILE A 206 26.56 20.60 14.03
CA ILE A 206 26.66 19.16 13.76
C ILE A 206 25.27 18.52 13.65
N GLN A 207 24.34 18.86 14.55
CA GLN A 207 22.95 18.38 14.49
C GLN A 207 22.21 18.87 13.24
N CYS A 208 22.37 20.14 12.87
CA CYS A 208 21.83 20.69 11.62
C CYS A 208 22.40 19.97 10.40
N LEU A 209 23.70 19.67 10.39
CA LEU A 209 24.35 18.91 9.33
C LEU A 209 23.81 17.47 9.27
N SER A 210 23.68 16.77 10.40
CA SER A 210 23.12 15.41 10.46
C SER A 210 21.70 15.36 9.93
N SER A 211 20.83 16.24 10.44
CA SER A 211 19.44 16.37 9.97
C SER A 211 19.39 16.70 8.47
N SER A 212 20.28 17.55 7.98
CA SER A 212 20.32 17.90 6.55
C SER A 212 20.75 16.72 5.70
N ALA A 213 21.75 15.96 6.13
CA ALA A 213 22.25 14.79 5.42
C ALA A 213 21.25 13.62 5.43
N GLU A 214 20.61 13.33 6.57
CA GLU A 214 19.60 12.27 6.69
C GLU A 214 18.36 12.54 5.82
N HIS A 215 18.00 13.81 5.65
CA HIS A 215 16.86 14.24 4.83
C HIS A 215 17.24 14.68 3.42
N LEU A 216 18.49 14.48 2.99
CA LEU A 216 18.99 14.83 1.64
C LEU A 216 18.78 16.30 1.26
N TYR A 217 18.86 17.20 2.23
CA TYR A 217 18.72 18.64 2.01
C TYR A 217 20.05 19.25 1.54
N MET A 218 20.20 19.36 0.22
CA MET A 218 21.41 19.82 -0.48
C MET A 218 21.96 21.15 0.05
N ASP A 219 21.15 22.23 -0.01
CA ASP A 219 21.59 23.58 0.40
C ASP A 219 22.03 23.62 1.87
N GLY A 220 21.38 22.81 2.72
CA GLY A 220 21.70 22.73 4.13
C GLY A 220 23.05 22.07 4.40
N VAL A 221 23.36 21.01 3.65
CA VAL A 221 24.67 20.35 3.73
C VAL A 221 25.77 21.28 3.21
N LEU A 222 25.56 21.95 2.07
CA LEU A 222 26.54 22.88 1.50
C LEU A 222 26.84 24.09 2.40
N THR A 223 25.87 24.55 3.17
CA THR A 223 26.06 25.64 4.13
C THR A 223 26.72 25.15 5.42
N CYS A 224 26.27 24.03 5.98
CA CYS A 224 26.77 23.54 7.28
C CYS A 224 28.16 22.88 7.18
N TRP A 225 28.49 22.23 6.07
CA TRP A 225 29.73 21.46 5.93
C TRP A 225 31.01 22.32 6.06
N PRO A 226 31.15 23.46 5.35
CA PRO A 226 32.29 24.36 5.53
C PRO A 226 32.36 24.96 6.94
N ILE A 227 31.21 25.27 7.56
CA ILE A 227 31.16 25.80 8.93
C ILE A 227 31.75 24.77 9.91
N VAL A 228 31.34 23.52 9.83
CA VAL A 228 31.83 22.45 10.73
C VAL A 228 33.31 22.13 10.48
N THR A 229 33.72 22.04 9.22
CA THR A 229 35.07 21.54 8.86
C THR A 229 36.13 22.65 8.80
N GLN A 230 35.81 23.84 8.28
CA GLN A 230 36.77 24.93 8.09
C GLN A 230 36.70 25.96 9.22
N GLU A 231 35.51 26.41 9.61
CA GLU A 231 35.38 27.47 10.63
C GLU A 231 35.54 26.93 12.06
N LEU A 232 34.90 25.80 12.36
CA LEU A 232 34.97 25.15 13.68
C LEU A 232 36.15 24.18 13.78
N ASN A 233 36.75 23.78 12.65
CA ASN A 233 37.87 22.84 12.57
C ASN A 233 37.58 21.50 13.29
N ILE A 234 36.35 21.00 13.16
CA ILE A 234 35.90 19.74 13.75
C ILE A 234 35.94 18.65 12.69
N LEU A 235 36.53 17.51 13.03
CA LEU A 235 36.49 16.30 12.21
C LEU A 235 35.17 15.54 12.49
N PRO A 236 34.25 15.46 11.51
CA PRO A 236 32.99 14.76 11.70
C PRO A 236 33.22 13.24 11.87
N PRO A 237 32.37 12.54 12.63
CA PRO A 237 32.44 11.08 12.76
C PRO A 237 32.10 10.40 11.43
N GLU A 238 32.63 9.20 11.22
CA GLU A 238 32.44 8.40 9.99
C GLU A 238 30.97 8.28 9.57
N GLY A 239 30.07 7.98 10.52
CA GLY A 239 28.63 7.87 10.22
C GLY A 239 28.01 9.16 9.66
N LEU A 240 28.46 10.33 10.12
CA LEU A 240 27.99 11.61 9.58
C LEU A 240 28.59 11.87 8.19
N CYS A 241 29.87 11.57 8.00
CA CYS A 241 30.52 11.64 6.69
C CYS A 241 29.83 10.74 5.66
N LEU A 242 29.39 9.54 6.04
CA LEU A 242 28.64 8.64 5.16
C LEU A 242 27.26 9.20 4.78
N SER A 243 26.52 9.79 5.72
CA SER A 243 25.24 10.46 5.43
C SER A 243 25.44 11.65 4.48
N VAL A 244 26.51 12.42 4.67
CA VAL A 244 26.87 13.54 3.79
C VAL A 244 27.28 13.03 2.40
N LEU A 245 28.10 11.96 2.32
CA LEU A 245 28.47 11.30 1.07
C LEU A 245 27.25 10.77 0.31
N SER A 246 26.30 10.14 1.02
CA SER A 246 25.05 9.68 0.39
C SER A 246 24.23 10.85 -0.17
N THR A 247 24.26 12.01 0.49
CA THR A 247 23.58 13.22 0.00
C THR A 247 24.32 13.76 -1.22
N ALA A 248 25.65 13.90 -1.15
CA ALA A 248 26.49 14.35 -2.26
C ALA A 248 26.33 13.46 -3.50
N ALA A 249 26.29 12.14 -3.31
CA ALA A 249 26.04 11.15 -4.35
C ALA A 249 24.70 11.36 -5.05
N ARG A 250 23.60 11.47 -4.28
CA ARG A 250 22.25 11.66 -4.84
C ARG A 250 22.06 13.03 -5.48
N CYS A 251 22.75 14.04 -4.98
CA CYS A 251 22.68 15.41 -5.47
C CYS A 251 23.64 15.71 -6.61
N GLY A 252 24.59 14.82 -6.93
CA GLY A 252 25.60 15.04 -7.97
C GLY A 252 26.62 16.12 -7.59
N LEU A 253 27.11 16.09 -6.35
CA LEU A 253 28.07 17.07 -5.81
C LEU A 253 29.46 16.44 -5.60
N PRO A 254 30.30 16.36 -6.64
CA PRO A 254 31.60 15.69 -6.56
C PRO A 254 32.60 16.45 -5.69
N ASP A 255 32.63 17.78 -5.75
CA ASP A 255 33.56 18.60 -4.95
C ASP A 255 33.37 18.32 -3.45
N LEU A 256 32.12 18.34 -2.99
CA LEU A 256 31.75 18.00 -1.62
C LEU A 256 32.14 16.56 -1.28
N ALA A 257 31.88 15.60 -2.16
CA ALA A 257 32.26 14.21 -1.93
C ALA A 257 33.77 14.03 -1.77
N THR A 258 34.59 14.71 -2.60
CA THR A 258 36.05 14.69 -2.46
C THR A 258 36.54 15.34 -1.17
N ASP A 259 35.90 16.43 -0.73
CA ASP A 259 36.21 17.09 0.53
C ASP A 259 35.90 16.18 1.73
N VAL A 260 34.78 15.45 1.71
CA VAL A 260 34.43 14.48 2.75
C VAL A 260 35.43 13.33 2.80
N LEU A 261 35.89 12.82 1.66
CA LEU A 261 36.95 11.80 1.64
C LEU A 261 38.29 12.30 2.19
N ARG A 262 38.64 13.56 1.92
CA ARG A 262 39.81 14.20 2.54
C ARG A 262 39.65 14.32 4.05
N ALA A 263 38.45 14.69 4.53
CA ALA A 263 38.14 14.74 5.96
C ALA A 263 38.21 13.34 6.62
N LEU A 264 37.70 12.30 5.98
CA LEU A 264 37.81 10.91 6.44
C LEU A 264 39.27 10.44 6.54
N LYS A 265 40.10 10.79 5.54
CA LYS A 265 41.54 10.50 5.56
C LYS A 265 42.24 11.23 6.71
N ALA A 266 41.91 12.50 6.95
CA ALA A 266 42.43 13.27 8.08
C ALA A 266 41.99 12.70 9.43
N GLY A 267 40.79 12.12 9.49
CA GLY A 267 40.27 11.40 10.66
C GLY A 267 40.89 10.01 10.88
N GLY A 268 41.77 9.54 9.99
CA GLY A 268 42.43 8.24 10.11
C GLY A 268 41.54 7.04 9.81
N VAL A 269 40.40 7.24 9.15
CA VAL A 269 39.49 6.15 8.76
C VAL A 269 40.06 5.43 7.52
N PRO A 270 40.23 4.09 7.54
CA PRO A 270 40.68 3.37 6.36
C PRO A 270 39.63 3.44 5.26
N TRP A 271 40.07 3.70 4.03
CA TRP A 271 39.16 3.73 2.90
C TRP A 271 38.55 2.34 2.65
N GLN A 272 37.30 2.36 2.18
CA GLN A 272 36.48 1.18 1.92
C GLN A 272 35.72 1.42 0.62
N GLU A 273 35.20 0.35 0.03
CA GLU A 273 34.47 0.39 -1.24
C GLU A 273 33.29 1.38 -1.24
N HIS A 274 32.49 1.38 -0.17
CA HIS A 274 31.28 2.22 -0.07
C HIS A 274 31.58 3.73 -0.08
N HIS A 275 32.78 4.14 0.35
CA HIS A 275 33.23 5.52 0.27
C HIS A 275 33.43 5.98 -1.18
N PHE A 276 34.02 5.13 -2.01
CA PHE A 276 34.26 5.41 -3.43
C PHE A 276 33.01 5.23 -4.28
N ALA A 277 32.12 4.29 -3.92
CA ALA A 277 30.84 4.11 -4.60
C ALA A 277 30.00 5.40 -4.60
N SER A 278 29.91 6.09 -3.46
CA SER A 278 29.21 7.38 -3.36
C SER A 278 29.89 8.49 -4.17
N LEU A 279 31.23 8.50 -4.25
CA LEU A 279 31.96 9.45 -5.06
C LEU A 279 31.73 9.24 -6.55
N ILE A 280 31.77 7.98 -7.01
CA ILE A 280 31.52 7.62 -8.40
C ILE A 280 30.09 7.96 -8.80
N GLU A 281 29.10 7.68 -7.94
CA GLU A 281 27.72 8.11 -8.17
C GLU A 281 27.60 9.63 -8.33
N ALA A 282 28.30 10.41 -7.49
CA ALA A 282 28.31 11.87 -7.58
C ALA A 282 28.87 12.38 -8.92
N PHE A 283 30.01 11.83 -9.37
CA PHE A 283 30.61 12.17 -10.66
C PHE A 283 29.71 11.80 -11.84
N CYS A 284 29.11 10.60 -11.80
CA CYS A 284 28.19 10.11 -12.82
C CYS A 284 26.96 11.03 -12.97
N ARG A 285 26.35 11.47 -11.86
CA ARG A 285 25.20 12.40 -11.92
C ARG A 285 25.57 13.80 -12.41
N ASN A 286 26.82 14.22 -12.23
CA ASN A 286 27.32 15.51 -12.74
C ASN A 286 27.89 15.43 -14.16
N ASN A 287 27.67 14.32 -14.89
CA ASN A 287 28.21 14.06 -16.23
C ASN A 287 29.76 14.12 -16.33
N GLN A 288 30.46 13.84 -15.23
CA GLN A 288 31.93 13.80 -15.14
C GLN A 288 32.42 12.35 -15.23
N LEU A 289 32.25 11.75 -16.42
CA LEU A 289 32.53 10.33 -16.63
C LEU A 289 34.04 10.02 -16.55
N LYS A 290 34.90 10.93 -17.00
CA LYS A 290 36.37 10.74 -16.97
C LYS A 290 36.87 10.56 -15.54
N GLU A 291 36.42 11.42 -14.64
CA GLU A 291 36.77 11.39 -13.22
C GLU A 291 36.21 10.14 -12.53
N ALA A 292 35.01 9.70 -12.90
CA ALA A 292 34.43 8.45 -12.40
C ALA A 292 35.29 7.23 -12.80
N LEU A 293 35.74 7.16 -14.06
CA LEU A 293 36.59 6.07 -14.55
C LEU A 293 37.99 6.07 -13.91
N VAL A 294 38.60 7.24 -13.75
CA VAL A 294 39.88 7.37 -13.03
C VAL A 294 39.72 6.96 -11.56
N THR A 295 38.58 7.25 -10.94
CA THR A 295 38.31 6.84 -9.54
C THR A 295 38.33 5.31 -9.38
N LEU A 296 37.89 4.53 -10.37
CA LEU A 296 38.00 3.06 -10.35
C LEU A 296 39.46 2.59 -10.30
N HIS A 297 40.35 3.26 -11.04
CA HIS A 297 41.79 2.99 -10.96
C HIS A 297 42.38 3.41 -9.60
N ILE A 298 41.95 4.55 -9.04
CA ILE A 298 42.37 4.99 -7.70
C ILE A 298 41.97 3.96 -6.64
N MET A 299 40.78 3.35 -6.72
CA MET A 299 40.37 2.28 -5.81
C MET A 299 41.36 1.11 -5.83
N ARG A 300 41.70 0.61 -7.03
CA ARG A 300 42.68 -0.46 -7.20
C ARG A 300 44.06 -0.12 -6.66
N SER A 301 44.52 1.12 -6.85
CA SER A 301 45.81 1.57 -6.32
C SER A 301 45.89 1.59 -4.79
N ASN A 302 44.74 1.55 -4.11
CA ASN A 302 44.62 1.44 -2.66
C ASN A 302 44.22 0.03 -2.21
N ASP A 303 44.44 -0.99 -3.06
CA ASP A 303 44.09 -2.39 -2.82
C ASP A 303 42.58 -2.64 -2.58
N ILE A 304 41.72 -1.77 -3.11
CA ILE A 304 40.26 -1.91 -3.04
C ILE A 304 39.74 -2.33 -4.42
N GLU A 305 39.19 -3.53 -4.53
CA GLU A 305 38.64 -4.02 -5.79
C GLU A 305 37.27 -3.38 -6.11
N PRO A 306 37.08 -2.80 -7.31
CA PRO A 306 35.78 -2.31 -7.72
C PRO A 306 34.78 -3.46 -7.94
N THR A 307 33.72 -3.47 -7.15
CA THR A 307 32.61 -4.42 -7.29
C THR A 307 31.66 -4.04 -8.42
N HIS A 308 30.76 -4.97 -8.74
CA HIS A 308 29.66 -4.73 -9.67
C HIS A 308 28.75 -3.56 -9.24
N THR A 309 28.55 -3.34 -7.94
CA THR A 309 27.70 -2.23 -7.45
C THR A 309 28.32 -0.87 -7.76
N THR A 310 29.63 -0.73 -7.57
CA THR A 310 30.34 0.52 -7.88
C THR A 310 30.38 0.79 -9.39
N ALA A 311 30.64 -0.25 -10.18
CA ALA A 311 30.64 -0.16 -11.64
C ALA A 311 29.25 0.13 -12.24
N SER A 312 28.17 -0.26 -11.53
CA SER A 312 26.79 -0.07 -12.02
C SER A 312 26.40 1.40 -12.22
N PHE A 313 26.96 2.32 -11.43
CA PHE A 313 26.68 3.76 -11.59
C PHE A 313 27.22 4.30 -12.92
N VAL A 314 28.44 3.89 -13.29
CA VAL A 314 29.05 4.22 -14.58
C VAL A 314 28.25 3.57 -15.71
N PHE A 315 27.85 2.31 -15.56
CA PHE A 315 27.02 1.62 -16.53
C PHE A 315 25.69 2.34 -16.80
N GLU A 316 24.96 2.76 -15.76
CA GLU A 316 23.69 3.47 -15.94
C GLU A 316 23.86 4.82 -16.67
N THR A 317 25.02 5.48 -16.54
CA THR A 317 25.30 6.70 -17.33
C THR A 317 25.61 6.42 -18.80
N VAL A 318 26.28 5.31 -19.10
CA VAL A 318 26.75 5.00 -20.46
C VAL A 318 25.67 4.29 -21.28
N LYS A 319 24.79 3.54 -20.64
CA LYS A 319 23.75 2.70 -21.26
C LYS A 319 22.67 3.48 -22.01
N SER A 320 22.53 4.80 -21.80
CA SER A 320 21.44 5.59 -22.38
C SER A 320 21.36 5.49 -23.90
N ASP A 321 22.46 5.80 -24.60
CA ASP A 321 22.49 5.94 -26.05
C ASP A 321 23.85 5.47 -26.63
N VAL A 322 23.86 5.12 -27.93
CA VAL A 322 25.10 4.72 -28.64
C VAL A 322 26.12 5.86 -28.67
N ASP A 323 25.68 7.11 -28.80
CA ASP A 323 26.57 8.28 -28.77
C ASP A 323 27.27 8.44 -27.41
N SER A 324 26.57 8.11 -26.32
CA SER A 324 27.13 8.16 -24.96
C SER A 324 28.17 7.06 -24.76
N LEU A 325 27.97 5.90 -25.39
CA LEU A 325 28.92 4.80 -25.43
C LEU A 325 30.18 5.16 -26.22
N ASP A 326 30.03 5.74 -27.41
CA ASP A 326 31.17 6.16 -28.23
C ASP A 326 31.96 7.30 -27.54
N SER A 327 31.26 8.23 -26.87
CA SER A 327 31.91 9.24 -26.01
C SER A 327 32.65 8.60 -24.84
N ALA A 328 32.09 7.58 -24.19
CA ALA A 328 32.74 6.87 -23.09
C ALA A 328 34.00 6.14 -23.57
N TRP A 329 33.96 5.56 -24.77
CA TRP A 329 35.12 4.91 -25.39
C TRP A 329 36.24 5.91 -25.68
N ALA A 330 35.93 7.06 -26.28
CA ALA A 330 36.91 8.12 -26.52
C ALA A 330 37.58 8.60 -25.22
N ILE A 331 36.81 8.68 -24.12
CA ILE A 331 37.36 9.03 -22.81
C ILE A 331 38.34 7.97 -22.29
N ILE A 332 38.10 6.68 -22.55
CA ILE A 332 39.05 5.62 -22.18
C ILE A 332 40.37 5.76 -22.96
N ASP A 333 40.30 6.03 -24.26
CA ASP A 333 41.50 6.27 -25.08
C ASP A 333 42.28 7.51 -24.60
N ASP A 334 41.58 8.57 -24.22
CA ASP A 334 42.17 9.77 -23.61
C ASP A 334 42.82 9.47 -22.24
N ILE A 335 42.22 8.61 -21.42
CA ILE A 335 42.78 8.18 -20.13
C ILE A 335 44.05 7.37 -20.34
N HIS A 336 44.04 6.46 -21.31
CA HIS A 336 45.21 5.65 -21.65
C HIS A 336 46.36 6.52 -22.21
N SER A 337 46.08 7.41 -23.15
CA SER A 337 47.09 8.32 -23.73
C SER A 337 47.69 9.29 -22.71
N SER A 338 46.90 9.71 -21.70
CA SER A 338 47.38 10.53 -20.58
C SER A 338 48.13 9.74 -19.49
N ASN A 339 48.22 8.41 -19.61
CA ASN A 339 48.83 7.51 -18.64
C ASN A 339 48.28 7.69 -17.21
N SER A 340 47.00 8.04 -17.10
CA SER A 340 46.31 8.29 -15.82
C SER A 340 45.83 7.02 -15.12
N GLY A 341 46.11 5.85 -15.71
CA GLY A 341 45.81 4.53 -15.18
C GLY A 341 44.39 4.07 -15.50
N LEU A 342 44.27 2.93 -16.16
CA LEU A 342 42.99 2.29 -16.53
C LEU A 342 42.82 0.99 -15.73
N ASP A 343 41.58 0.66 -15.35
CA ASP A 343 41.25 -0.59 -14.66
C ASP A 343 40.35 -1.48 -15.55
N ASN A 344 40.42 -2.80 -15.33
CA ASN A 344 39.55 -3.78 -15.97
C ASN A 344 38.06 -3.45 -15.80
N ALA A 345 37.66 -2.87 -14.66
CA ALA A 345 36.27 -2.48 -14.43
C ALA A 345 35.75 -1.46 -15.45
N ALA A 346 36.58 -0.53 -15.92
CA ALA A 346 36.20 0.47 -16.90
C ALA A 346 35.82 -0.18 -18.25
N LEU A 347 36.68 -1.07 -18.76
CA LEU A 347 36.43 -1.79 -20.02
C LEU A 347 35.21 -2.73 -19.91
N ARG A 348 35.04 -3.41 -18.77
CA ARG A 348 33.86 -4.28 -18.52
C ARG A 348 32.56 -3.49 -18.57
N VAL A 349 32.51 -2.28 -18.03
CA VAL A 349 31.31 -1.44 -18.06
C VAL A 349 30.91 -1.10 -19.51
N ILE A 350 31.89 -0.79 -20.36
CA ILE A 350 31.62 -0.51 -21.79
C ILE A 350 31.16 -1.78 -22.52
N ILE A 351 31.76 -2.94 -22.25
CA ILE A 351 31.28 -4.22 -22.79
C ILE A 351 29.83 -4.48 -22.35
N GLN A 352 29.52 -4.30 -21.08
CA GLN A 352 28.18 -4.49 -20.53
C GLN A 352 27.16 -3.54 -21.19
N ALA A 353 27.52 -2.26 -21.35
CA ALA A 353 26.68 -1.27 -22.03
C ALA A 353 26.47 -1.59 -23.51
N SER A 354 27.52 -2.03 -24.22
CA SER A 354 27.46 -2.45 -25.63
C SER A 354 26.48 -3.61 -25.82
N ILE A 355 26.56 -4.62 -24.94
CA ILE A 355 25.68 -5.79 -24.96
C ILE A 355 24.23 -5.40 -24.64
N PHE A 356 24.02 -4.51 -23.68
CA PHE A 356 22.68 -4.01 -23.36
C PHE A 356 22.05 -3.28 -24.54
N LEU A 357 22.83 -2.48 -25.29
CA LEU A 357 22.40 -1.80 -26.51
C LEU A 357 22.24 -2.75 -27.72
N GLY A 358 22.62 -4.02 -27.57
CA GLY A 358 22.51 -5.05 -28.62
C GLY A 358 23.66 -5.06 -29.63
N ASP A 359 24.74 -4.30 -29.38
CA ASP A 359 25.91 -4.25 -30.26
C ASP A 359 27.00 -5.21 -29.80
N LEU A 360 26.86 -6.48 -30.20
CA LEU A 360 27.83 -7.52 -29.88
C LEU A 360 29.17 -7.31 -30.63
N GLN A 361 29.16 -6.69 -31.81
CA GLN A 361 30.37 -6.49 -32.59
C GLN A 361 31.32 -5.52 -31.88
N ARG A 362 30.78 -4.40 -31.36
CA ARG A 362 31.56 -3.45 -30.57
C ARG A 362 32.10 -4.11 -29.29
N ALA A 363 31.28 -4.90 -28.58
CA ALA A 363 31.71 -5.61 -27.38
C ALA A 363 32.91 -6.55 -27.62
N VAL A 364 32.90 -7.29 -28.73
CA VAL A 364 34.02 -8.17 -29.13
C VAL A 364 35.24 -7.36 -29.57
N GLY A 365 35.03 -6.23 -30.26
CA GLY A 365 36.11 -5.30 -30.61
C GLY A 365 36.85 -4.79 -29.37
N ILE A 366 36.11 -4.38 -28.34
CA ILE A 366 36.66 -3.93 -27.05
C ILE A 366 37.41 -5.06 -26.34
N TYR A 367 36.85 -6.27 -26.34
CA TYR A 367 37.53 -7.44 -25.78
C TYR A 367 38.90 -7.68 -26.42
N LYS A 368 38.99 -7.58 -27.75
CA LYS A 368 40.26 -7.77 -28.47
C LYS A 368 41.28 -6.67 -28.19
N SER A 369 40.85 -5.46 -27.83
CA SER A 369 41.75 -4.37 -27.50
C SER A 369 42.26 -4.39 -26.05
N PHE A 370 41.86 -5.35 -25.20
CA PHE A 370 42.41 -5.49 -23.83
C PHE A 370 43.94 -5.52 -23.80
N SER A 371 44.55 -6.24 -24.75
CA SER A 371 46.01 -6.34 -24.87
C SER A 371 46.67 -4.99 -25.18
N ASP A 372 45.99 -4.12 -25.93
CA ASP A 372 46.51 -2.82 -26.34
C ASP A 372 46.66 -1.88 -25.13
N TYR A 373 45.79 -2.03 -24.13
CA TYR A 373 45.85 -1.30 -22.86
C TYR A 373 46.75 -1.97 -21.81
N GLY A 374 47.40 -3.10 -22.12
CA GLY A 374 48.21 -3.86 -21.18
C GLY A 374 47.40 -4.55 -20.08
N LEU A 375 46.11 -4.78 -20.31
CA LEU A 375 45.17 -5.40 -19.38
C LEU A 375 44.87 -6.84 -19.80
N ALA A 376 44.63 -7.71 -18.82
CA ALA A 376 44.22 -9.11 -19.07
C ALA A 376 42.72 -9.28 -18.77
N PRO A 377 41.96 -10.00 -19.62
CA PRO A 377 40.54 -10.22 -19.39
C PRO A 377 40.31 -11.20 -18.22
N ASP A 378 39.41 -10.82 -17.31
CA ASP A 378 38.98 -11.65 -16.19
C ASP A 378 37.79 -12.56 -16.59
N LEU A 379 37.49 -13.56 -15.75
CA LEU A 379 36.35 -14.47 -15.97
C LEU A 379 35.00 -13.74 -16.11
N GLU A 380 34.80 -12.63 -15.37
CA GLU A 380 33.60 -11.80 -15.50
C GLU A 380 33.47 -11.13 -16.88
N THR A 381 34.58 -10.79 -17.53
CA THR A 381 34.56 -10.25 -18.90
C THR A 381 33.98 -11.28 -19.87
N PHE A 382 34.41 -12.55 -19.73
CA PHE A 382 33.87 -13.65 -20.53
C PHE A 382 32.40 -13.95 -20.21
N HIS A 383 31.99 -13.86 -18.93
CA HIS A 383 30.58 -14.00 -18.54
C HIS A 383 29.69 -12.96 -19.26
N LEU A 384 30.12 -11.70 -19.31
CA LEU A 384 29.40 -10.64 -20.02
C LEU A 384 29.32 -10.94 -21.52
N LEU A 385 30.44 -11.27 -22.16
CA LEU A 385 30.46 -11.58 -23.61
C LEU A 385 29.56 -12.77 -23.96
N LEU A 386 29.55 -13.82 -23.13
CA LEU A 386 28.65 -14.97 -23.30
C LEU A 386 27.17 -14.57 -23.16
N ASP A 387 26.83 -13.64 -22.27
CA ASP A 387 25.46 -13.08 -22.21
C ASP A 387 25.10 -12.35 -23.51
N GLY A 388 26.05 -11.62 -24.09
CA GLY A 388 25.90 -11.01 -25.40
C GLY A 388 25.69 -12.05 -26.52
N CYS A 389 26.45 -13.14 -26.50
CA CYS A 389 26.28 -14.26 -27.44
C CYS A 389 24.89 -14.89 -27.35
N ILE A 390 24.36 -15.07 -26.13
CA ILE A 390 23.02 -15.65 -25.91
C ILE A 390 21.95 -14.71 -26.46
N ALA A 391 22.06 -13.40 -26.17
CA ALA A 391 21.13 -12.39 -26.66
C ALA A 391 21.12 -12.32 -28.21
N ALA A 392 22.30 -12.38 -28.83
CA ALA A 392 22.45 -12.36 -30.29
C ALA A 392 22.26 -13.74 -30.96
N ARG A 393 22.09 -14.82 -30.17
CA ARG A 393 22.03 -16.21 -30.62
C ARG A 393 23.22 -16.66 -31.48
N HIS A 394 24.41 -16.15 -31.16
CA HIS A 394 25.61 -16.37 -31.97
C HIS A 394 26.53 -17.48 -31.39
N ARG A 395 26.25 -18.74 -31.74
CA ARG A 395 26.93 -19.94 -31.20
C ARG A 395 28.44 -19.97 -31.44
N GLN A 396 28.89 -19.66 -32.65
CA GLN A 396 30.30 -19.77 -33.06
C GLN A 396 31.24 -18.90 -32.21
N LEU A 397 30.75 -17.72 -31.81
CA LEU A 397 31.51 -16.80 -30.95
C LEU A 397 31.66 -17.37 -29.54
N GLY A 398 30.63 -18.07 -29.03
CA GLY A 398 30.71 -18.75 -27.74
C GLY A 398 31.79 -19.84 -27.69
N ASP A 399 31.99 -20.60 -28.76
CA ASP A 399 33.09 -21.60 -28.84
C ASP A 399 34.47 -20.94 -28.80
N ILE A 400 34.62 -19.84 -29.54
CA ILE A 400 35.87 -19.06 -29.56
C ILE A 400 36.16 -18.53 -28.17
N LEU A 401 35.18 -17.92 -27.50
CA LEU A 401 35.35 -17.41 -26.14
C LEU A 401 35.69 -18.53 -25.14
N LEU A 402 35.14 -19.73 -25.29
CA LEU A 402 35.49 -20.86 -24.44
C LEU A 402 36.92 -21.35 -24.67
N ALA A 403 37.40 -21.32 -25.92
CA ALA A 403 38.80 -21.60 -26.24
C ALA A 403 39.74 -20.53 -25.64
N ASP A 404 39.36 -19.25 -25.75
CA ASP A 404 40.10 -18.12 -25.20
C ASP A 404 40.20 -18.20 -23.66
N ILE A 405 39.14 -18.63 -22.96
CA ILE A 405 39.19 -18.88 -21.49
C ILE A 405 40.29 -19.91 -21.15
N LYS A 406 40.37 -21.00 -21.92
CA LYS A 406 41.37 -22.06 -21.73
C LYS A 406 42.78 -21.54 -22.06
N GLU A 407 42.93 -20.71 -23.09
CA GLU A 407 44.21 -20.08 -23.46
C GLU A 407 44.69 -19.08 -22.40
N ALA A 408 43.77 -18.29 -21.82
CA ALA A 408 44.03 -17.38 -20.72
C ALA A 408 44.36 -18.09 -19.39
N LYS A 409 44.37 -19.43 -19.38
CA LYS A 409 44.59 -20.29 -18.19
C LYS A 409 43.59 -20.01 -17.06
N LEU A 410 42.38 -19.57 -17.41
CA LEU A 410 41.28 -19.42 -16.47
C LEU A 410 40.50 -20.74 -16.43
N GLU A 411 40.20 -21.23 -15.23
CA GLU A 411 39.35 -22.42 -15.07
C GLU A 411 37.88 -22.03 -15.27
N PRO A 412 37.11 -22.72 -16.13
CA PRO A 412 35.70 -22.45 -16.32
C PRO A 412 34.89 -22.71 -15.05
N ASP A 413 34.14 -21.71 -14.60
CA ASP A 413 33.23 -21.82 -13.45
C ASP A 413 31.84 -22.35 -13.89
N VAL A 414 31.02 -22.72 -12.90
CA VAL A 414 29.60 -23.12 -13.02
C VAL A 414 28.83 -22.19 -13.97
N ARG A 415 29.06 -20.87 -13.87
CA ARG A 415 28.38 -19.84 -14.68
C ARG A 415 28.76 -19.91 -16.16
N VAL A 416 29.98 -20.29 -16.50
CA VAL A 416 30.41 -20.46 -17.90
C VAL A 416 29.64 -21.61 -18.53
N TYR A 417 29.59 -22.77 -17.86
CA TYR A 417 28.83 -23.92 -18.32
C TYR A 417 27.34 -23.63 -18.44
N GLU A 418 26.73 -22.97 -17.44
CA GLU A 418 25.33 -22.54 -17.50
C GLU A 418 25.04 -21.68 -18.75
N LYS A 419 25.90 -20.69 -19.02
CA LYS A 419 25.74 -19.80 -20.19
C LYS A 419 25.95 -20.54 -21.51
N MET A 420 26.91 -21.46 -21.59
CA MET A 420 27.14 -22.28 -22.79
C MET A 420 25.94 -23.20 -23.08
N ILE A 421 25.36 -23.81 -22.05
CA ILE A 421 24.13 -24.59 -22.17
C ILE A 421 22.99 -23.71 -22.66
N GLN A 422 22.76 -22.54 -22.05
CA GLN A 422 21.74 -21.59 -22.49
C GLN A 422 21.95 -21.15 -23.95
N LEU A 423 23.19 -20.88 -24.36
CA LEU A 423 23.54 -20.52 -25.73
C LEU A 423 23.19 -21.65 -26.70
N CYS A 424 23.51 -22.91 -26.37
CA CYS A 424 23.14 -24.06 -27.19
C CYS A 424 21.61 -24.20 -27.33
N LEU A 425 20.86 -23.94 -26.25
CA LEU A 425 19.40 -23.99 -26.28
C LEU A 425 18.75 -22.89 -27.14
N THR A 426 19.48 -21.84 -27.49
CA THR A 426 18.98 -20.82 -28.44
C THR A 426 18.93 -21.34 -29.88
N GLN A 427 19.72 -22.36 -30.21
CA GLN A 427 19.82 -22.93 -31.54
C GLN A 427 18.73 -23.98 -31.81
N ASP A 428 18.56 -24.34 -33.08
CA ASP A 428 17.65 -25.42 -33.49
C ASP A 428 18.25 -26.79 -33.13
N ILE A 429 19.56 -26.95 -33.34
CA ILE A 429 20.34 -28.12 -32.92
C ILE A 429 20.96 -27.78 -31.56
N TYR A 430 20.51 -28.47 -30.50
CA TYR A 430 20.91 -28.17 -29.12
C TYR A 430 21.52 -29.38 -28.39
N GLU A 431 21.99 -30.40 -29.11
CA GLU A 431 22.57 -31.61 -28.51
C GLU A 431 23.80 -31.31 -27.64
N ASP A 432 24.62 -30.36 -28.08
CA ASP A 432 25.76 -29.82 -27.32
C ASP A 432 25.37 -29.34 -25.90
N ALA A 433 24.11 -28.95 -25.68
CA ALA A 433 23.62 -28.55 -24.37
C ALA A 433 23.72 -29.70 -23.34
N PHE A 434 23.48 -30.94 -23.78
CA PHE A 434 23.64 -32.13 -22.95
C PHE A 434 25.11 -32.49 -22.75
N PHE A 435 25.95 -32.27 -23.77
CA PHE A 435 27.39 -32.46 -23.64
C PHE A 435 27.99 -31.54 -22.57
N TYR A 436 27.66 -30.24 -22.60
CA TYR A 436 28.13 -29.29 -21.59
C TYR A 436 27.56 -29.56 -20.19
N LEU A 437 26.35 -30.13 -20.08
CA LEU A 437 25.80 -30.60 -18.80
C LEU A 437 26.64 -31.75 -18.22
N GLU A 438 27.07 -32.70 -19.05
CA GLU A 438 27.94 -33.80 -18.61
C GLU A 438 29.36 -33.32 -18.30
N GLU A 439 29.91 -32.40 -19.10
CA GLU A 439 31.22 -31.79 -18.82
C GLU A 439 31.21 -31.05 -17.48
N MET A 440 30.13 -30.34 -17.17
CA MET A 440 29.93 -29.67 -15.89
C MET A 440 29.91 -30.65 -14.71
N LYS A 441 29.24 -31.81 -14.85
CA LYS A 441 29.25 -32.87 -13.81
C LYS A 441 30.61 -33.54 -13.69
N ALA A 442 31.30 -33.77 -14.81
CA ALA A 442 32.65 -34.34 -14.83
C ALA A 442 33.66 -33.42 -14.12
N ALA A 443 33.48 -32.10 -14.24
CA ALA A 443 34.20 -31.08 -13.49
C ALA A 443 33.80 -31.02 -11.99
N LYS A 444 32.92 -31.93 -11.52
CA LYS A 444 32.40 -32.04 -10.14
C LYS A 444 31.53 -30.87 -9.70
N PHE A 445 30.99 -30.09 -10.63
CA PHE A 445 30.00 -29.07 -10.31
C PHE A 445 28.61 -29.68 -10.22
N VAL A 446 27.80 -29.17 -9.28
CA VAL A 446 26.38 -29.53 -9.18
C VAL A 446 25.59 -28.60 -10.11
N PRO A 447 24.90 -29.12 -11.14
CA PRO A 447 24.16 -28.27 -12.06
C PRO A 447 23.00 -27.55 -11.35
N PRO A 448 22.86 -26.23 -11.52
CA PRO A 448 21.83 -25.47 -10.85
C PRO A 448 20.45 -25.78 -11.45
N ARG A 449 19.40 -25.66 -10.63
CA ARG A 449 17.99 -25.87 -11.03
C ARG A 449 17.61 -25.15 -12.33
N ARG A 450 18.12 -23.93 -12.56
CA ARG A 450 17.85 -23.13 -13.76
C ARG A 450 18.25 -23.83 -15.07
N VAL A 451 19.35 -24.60 -15.04
CA VAL A 451 19.83 -25.37 -16.20
C VAL A 451 18.84 -26.47 -16.56
N TYR A 452 18.38 -27.24 -15.57
CA TYR A 452 17.36 -28.27 -15.77
C TYR A 452 16.03 -27.68 -16.26
N GLU A 453 15.57 -26.57 -15.67
CA GLU A 453 14.34 -25.89 -16.11
C GLU A 453 14.45 -25.38 -17.55
N ALA A 454 15.60 -24.82 -17.94
CA ALA A 454 15.84 -24.36 -19.31
C ALA A 454 15.84 -25.52 -20.31
N LEU A 455 16.50 -26.63 -19.98
CA LEU A 455 16.51 -27.86 -20.78
C LEU A 455 15.10 -28.44 -20.93
N LEU A 456 14.35 -28.59 -19.82
CA LEU A 456 12.98 -29.09 -19.83
C LEU A 456 12.05 -28.22 -20.67
N LYS A 457 12.18 -26.89 -20.57
CA LYS A 457 11.39 -25.96 -21.36
C LYS A 457 11.66 -26.11 -22.86
N LYS A 458 12.93 -26.26 -23.26
CA LYS A 458 13.30 -26.50 -24.66
C LYS A 458 12.83 -27.87 -25.14
N CYS A 459 13.06 -28.93 -24.38
CA CYS A 459 12.63 -30.29 -24.72
C CYS A 459 11.10 -30.36 -24.87
N SER A 460 10.34 -29.72 -23.98
CA SER A 460 8.88 -29.63 -24.08
C SER A 460 8.41 -28.86 -25.32
N SER A 461 9.15 -27.82 -25.74
CA SER A 461 8.79 -27.05 -26.94
C SER A 461 9.05 -27.80 -28.26
N VAL A 462 10.01 -28.74 -28.26
CA VAL A 462 10.41 -29.54 -29.43
C VAL A 462 9.83 -30.96 -29.36
N GLU A 463 9.08 -31.29 -28.30
CA GLU A 463 8.57 -32.64 -28.01
C GLU A 463 9.68 -33.71 -27.98
N ASP A 464 10.83 -33.37 -27.41
CA ASP A 464 11.99 -34.26 -27.32
C ASP A 464 11.84 -35.27 -26.16
N PRO A 465 11.96 -36.59 -26.40
CA PRO A 465 11.83 -37.62 -25.37
C PRO A 465 12.90 -37.54 -24.27
N ARG A 466 14.04 -36.90 -24.54
CA ARG A 466 15.11 -36.69 -23.54
C ARG A 466 14.64 -35.82 -22.36
N GLY A 467 13.55 -35.07 -22.52
CA GLY A 467 12.94 -34.29 -21.43
C GLY A 467 12.57 -35.12 -20.21
N GLU A 468 12.16 -36.39 -20.38
CA GLU A 468 11.84 -37.28 -19.26
C GLU A 468 13.10 -37.65 -18.46
N MET A 469 14.23 -37.89 -19.13
CA MET A 469 15.51 -38.18 -18.50
C MET A 469 16.00 -37.00 -17.67
N VAL A 470 15.90 -35.79 -18.22
CA VAL A 470 16.25 -34.54 -17.51
C VAL A 470 15.39 -34.36 -16.26
N LEU A 471 14.10 -34.71 -16.33
CA LEU A 471 13.17 -34.60 -15.22
C LEU A 471 13.46 -35.64 -14.12
N GLN A 472 13.84 -36.86 -14.51
CA GLN A 472 14.27 -37.89 -13.57
C GLN A 472 15.57 -37.47 -12.87
N GLU A 473 16.55 -36.98 -13.61
CA GLU A 473 17.82 -36.53 -13.06
C GLU A 473 17.65 -35.30 -12.14
N MET A 474 16.76 -34.38 -12.48
CA MET A 474 16.40 -33.25 -11.63
C MET A 474 15.82 -33.71 -10.28
N LYS A 475 15.03 -34.79 -10.27
CA LYS A 475 14.50 -35.41 -9.03
C LYS A 475 15.59 -36.11 -8.22
N GLU A 476 16.52 -36.79 -8.89
CA GLU A 476 17.68 -37.43 -8.24
C GLU A 476 18.57 -36.38 -7.55
N CYS A 477 18.71 -35.20 -8.17
CA CYS A 477 19.37 -34.04 -7.59
C CYS A 477 18.56 -33.33 -6.48
N ARG A 478 17.41 -33.88 -6.06
CA ARG A 478 16.49 -33.36 -5.02
C ARG A 478 15.89 -31.98 -5.34
N TYR A 479 15.79 -31.59 -6.60
CA TYR A 479 15.04 -30.39 -6.97
C TYR A 479 13.55 -30.71 -7.08
N GLU A 480 12.73 -30.09 -6.22
CA GLU A 480 11.29 -30.23 -6.28
C GLU A 480 10.74 -29.54 -7.54
N VAL A 481 10.07 -30.33 -8.39
CA VAL A 481 9.30 -29.83 -9.53
C VAL A 481 7.95 -29.37 -8.99
N ASP A 482 7.78 -28.06 -8.81
CA ASP A 482 6.47 -27.46 -8.51
C ASP A 482 5.53 -27.69 -9.70
N SER A 483 4.80 -28.82 -9.72
CA SER A 483 3.70 -29.01 -10.65
C SER A 483 2.53 -28.13 -10.22
N ARG A 484 2.55 -26.86 -10.63
CA ARG A 484 1.46 -25.89 -10.37
C ARG A 484 0.14 -26.21 -11.10
N SER A 485 -0.01 -27.38 -11.69
CA SER A 485 -1.24 -27.80 -12.36
C SER A 485 -2.18 -28.50 -11.37
N VAL A 486 -3.19 -27.78 -10.91
CA VAL A 486 -4.32 -28.34 -10.14
C VAL A 486 -4.98 -29.45 -10.96
N THR A 487 -5.01 -30.67 -10.43
CA THR A 487 -5.61 -31.82 -11.12
C THR A 487 -7.15 -31.82 -11.03
N ASN A 488 -7.83 -32.50 -11.95
CA ASN A 488 -9.30 -32.66 -11.90
C ASN A 488 -9.74 -33.41 -10.63
N GLN A 489 -8.90 -34.32 -10.12
CA GLN A 489 -9.14 -35.05 -8.87
C GLN A 489 -9.19 -34.10 -7.67
N GLU A 490 -8.24 -33.18 -7.53
CA GLU A 490 -8.24 -32.16 -6.47
C GLU A 490 -9.52 -31.31 -6.50
N ARG A 491 -9.98 -30.92 -7.70
CA ARG A 491 -11.24 -30.16 -7.85
C ARG A 491 -12.45 -30.98 -7.44
N THR A 492 -12.48 -32.26 -7.83
CA THR A 492 -13.55 -33.21 -7.50
C THR A 492 -13.62 -33.46 -5.99
N GLU A 493 -12.48 -33.60 -5.31
CA GLU A 493 -12.39 -33.79 -3.87
C GLU A 493 -12.88 -32.55 -3.11
N LEU A 494 -12.42 -31.36 -3.52
CA LEU A 494 -12.82 -30.09 -2.89
C LEU A 494 -14.33 -29.85 -3.01
N LEU A 495 -14.90 -30.07 -4.20
CA LEU A 495 -16.30 -29.81 -4.47
C LEU A 495 -17.23 -30.97 -4.09
N LYS A 496 -16.67 -32.14 -3.74
CA LYS A 496 -17.41 -33.38 -3.48
C LYS A 496 -18.42 -33.71 -4.59
N GLN A 497 -18.05 -33.40 -5.83
CA GLN A 497 -18.88 -33.61 -7.01
C GLN A 497 -17.99 -33.83 -8.22
N ARG A 498 -18.50 -34.62 -9.17
CA ARG A 498 -17.87 -34.82 -10.47
C ARG A 498 -18.54 -33.89 -11.47
N GLY A 499 -17.75 -33.14 -12.23
CA GLY A 499 -18.27 -32.35 -13.35
C GLY A 499 -18.78 -33.26 -14.47
N ALA A 500 -19.78 -32.79 -15.21
CA ALA A 500 -20.40 -33.53 -16.31
C ALA A 500 -21.07 -32.57 -17.29
N THR A 501 -21.20 -32.97 -18.55
CA THR A 501 -21.93 -32.20 -19.56
C THR A 501 -23.22 -32.90 -19.91
N ILE A 502 -24.35 -32.21 -19.72
CA ILE A 502 -25.69 -32.65 -20.12
C ILE A 502 -26.09 -31.85 -21.35
N TRP A 503 -26.23 -32.53 -22.48
CA TRP A 503 -26.45 -31.91 -23.79
C TRP A 503 -27.87 -32.09 -24.30
N LEU A 504 -28.72 -31.07 -24.15
CA LEU A 504 -30.10 -31.08 -24.66
C LEU A 504 -30.13 -30.65 -26.13
N THR A 505 -30.57 -31.56 -27.02
CA THR A 505 -30.72 -31.35 -28.46
C THR A 505 -32.18 -31.56 -28.91
N GLY A 506 -32.62 -30.86 -29.96
CA GLY A 506 -34.01 -30.93 -30.46
C GLY A 506 -34.47 -29.67 -31.20
N LEU A 507 -35.62 -29.74 -31.87
CA LEU A 507 -36.20 -28.63 -32.65
C LEU A 507 -36.48 -27.37 -31.79
N SER A 508 -36.44 -26.17 -32.39
CA SER A 508 -36.84 -24.95 -31.68
C SER A 508 -38.25 -25.09 -31.11
N ALA A 509 -38.52 -24.49 -29.94
CA ALA A 509 -39.78 -24.66 -29.19
C ALA A 509 -40.12 -26.10 -28.68
N SER A 510 -39.21 -27.08 -28.81
CA SER A 510 -39.41 -28.43 -28.21
C SER A 510 -39.36 -28.48 -26.67
N GLY A 511 -39.11 -27.37 -25.98
CA GLY A 511 -39.06 -27.32 -24.51
C GLY A 511 -37.68 -27.44 -23.87
N LYS A 512 -36.59 -27.53 -24.66
CA LYS A 512 -35.21 -27.65 -24.15
C LYS A 512 -34.83 -26.61 -23.08
N SER A 513 -35.01 -25.31 -23.35
CA SER A 513 -34.65 -24.26 -22.39
C SER A 513 -35.50 -24.33 -21.11
N THR A 514 -36.75 -24.78 -21.22
CA THR A 514 -37.65 -25.00 -20.07
C THR A 514 -37.13 -26.15 -19.20
N ILE A 515 -36.81 -27.29 -19.80
CA ILE A 515 -36.23 -28.46 -19.12
C ILE A 515 -34.87 -28.09 -18.52
N ALA A 516 -34.01 -27.39 -19.26
CA ALA A 516 -32.70 -26.96 -18.78
C ALA A 516 -32.80 -26.02 -17.56
N CYS A 517 -33.77 -25.10 -17.58
CA CYS A 517 -34.03 -24.18 -16.47
C CYS A 517 -34.52 -24.93 -15.23
N ALA A 518 -35.48 -25.84 -15.40
CA ALA A 518 -36.00 -26.67 -14.30
C ALA A 518 -34.91 -27.59 -13.72
N LEU A 519 -34.09 -28.19 -14.58
CA LEU A 519 -32.98 -29.05 -14.19
C LEU A 519 -31.89 -28.28 -13.41
N GLU A 520 -31.50 -27.09 -13.90
CA GLU A 520 -30.57 -26.20 -13.21
C GLU A 520 -31.09 -25.84 -11.82
N GLN A 521 -32.37 -25.45 -11.70
CA GLN A 521 -32.98 -25.14 -10.41
C GLN A 521 -32.99 -26.34 -9.46
N HIS A 522 -33.34 -27.53 -9.95
CA HIS A 522 -33.38 -28.74 -9.14
C HIS A 522 -31.99 -29.15 -8.64
N LEU A 523 -30.97 -29.15 -9.52
CA LEU A 523 -29.60 -29.49 -9.15
C LEU A 523 -28.99 -28.50 -8.15
N LEU A 524 -29.31 -27.20 -8.28
CA LEU A 524 -28.91 -26.18 -7.30
C LEU A 524 -29.58 -26.41 -5.94
N HIS A 525 -30.85 -26.84 -5.90
CA HIS A 525 -31.52 -27.23 -4.64
C HIS A 525 -30.88 -28.46 -3.98
N LEU A 526 -30.31 -29.38 -4.76
CA LEU A 526 -29.51 -30.52 -4.28
C LEU A 526 -28.06 -30.15 -3.93
N HIS A 527 -27.73 -28.85 -3.91
CA HIS A 527 -26.39 -28.32 -3.63
C HIS A 527 -25.31 -28.83 -4.61
N LYS A 528 -25.67 -29.08 -5.87
CA LYS A 528 -24.72 -29.37 -6.95
C LYS A 528 -24.37 -28.09 -7.70
N PHE A 529 -23.09 -27.89 -8.00
CA PHE A 529 -22.64 -26.77 -8.82
C PHE A 529 -23.04 -27.03 -10.26
N THR A 530 -23.95 -26.22 -10.78
CA THR A 530 -24.56 -26.42 -12.09
C THR A 530 -24.67 -25.08 -12.80
N TYR A 531 -24.48 -25.08 -14.11
CA TYR A 531 -24.55 -23.87 -14.92
C TYR A 531 -25.17 -24.17 -16.28
N ARG A 532 -26.17 -23.38 -16.66
CA ARG A 532 -26.86 -23.53 -17.96
C ARG A 532 -26.25 -22.67 -19.05
N LEU A 533 -25.82 -23.33 -20.12
CA LEU A 533 -25.36 -22.74 -21.37
C LEU A 533 -26.50 -22.77 -22.39
N ASP A 534 -27.05 -21.60 -22.71
CA ASP A 534 -28.17 -21.44 -23.65
C ASP A 534 -27.78 -20.52 -24.81
N GLY A 535 -28.38 -20.72 -25.98
CA GLY A 535 -28.16 -19.94 -27.20
C GLY A 535 -28.38 -18.45 -27.02
N ASP A 536 -29.34 -18.07 -26.18
CA ASP A 536 -29.60 -16.67 -25.87
C ASP A 536 -28.43 -16.06 -25.05
N ASN A 537 -27.87 -16.79 -24.06
CA ASN A 537 -26.78 -16.29 -23.21
C ASN A 537 -25.44 -16.22 -23.95
N VAL A 538 -25.12 -17.22 -24.77
CA VAL A 538 -23.82 -17.33 -25.43
C VAL A 538 -23.69 -16.36 -26.62
N ARG A 539 -24.80 -16.04 -27.32
CA ARG A 539 -24.80 -15.14 -28.48
C ARG A 539 -24.67 -13.66 -28.14
N PHE A 540 -24.98 -13.21 -26.92
CA PHE A 540 -24.71 -11.83 -26.51
C PHE A 540 -23.22 -11.55 -26.25
N GLY A 541 -22.45 -12.59 -25.94
CA GLY A 541 -21.03 -12.49 -25.60
C GLY A 541 -20.16 -13.31 -26.55
N LEU A 542 -19.89 -14.56 -26.17
CA LEU A 542 -18.91 -15.45 -26.80
C LEU A 542 -19.12 -15.65 -28.31
N ASN A 543 -20.38 -15.72 -28.76
CA ASN A 543 -20.75 -16.00 -30.16
C ASN A 543 -21.45 -14.82 -30.83
N LYS A 544 -21.12 -13.58 -30.43
CA LYS A 544 -21.70 -12.34 -31.00
C LYS A 544 -21.28 -12.09 -32.45
N ASP A 545 -20.11 -12.59 -32.83
CA ASP A 545 -19.51 -12.48 -34.17
C ASP A 545 -20.12 -13.43 -35.21
N LEU A 546 -20.85 -14.47 -34.77
CA LEU A 546 -21.34 -15.53 -35.63
C LEU A 546 -22.71 -15.21 -36.24
N GLY A 547 -22.85 -15.48 -37.55
CA GLY A 547 -24.09 -15.35 -38.31
C GLY A 547 -25.05 -16.53 -38.11
N PHE A 548 -26.01 -16.67 -39.03
CA PHE A 548 -26.98 -17.78 -39.04
C PHE A 548 -26.75 -18.76 -40.21
N ASP A 549 -25.68 -18.58 -40.98
CA ASP A 549 -25.22 -19.50 -42.02
C ASP A 549 -24.68 -20.81 -41.42
N GLU A 550 -24.54 -21.83 -42.26
CA GLU A 550 -24.13 -23.18 -41.85
C GLU A 550 -22.76 -23.20 -41.16
N LYS A 551 -21.75 -22.50 -41.70
CA LYS A 551 -20.41 -22.43 -41.09
C LYS A 551 -20.46 -21.80 -39.70
N SER A 552 -21.20 -20.70 -39.55
CA SER A 552 -21.43 -20.07 -38.25
C SER A 552 -22.17 -20.96 -37.26
N ARG A 553 -23.08 -21.83 -37.72
CA ARG A 553 -23.79 -22.80 -36.87
C ARG A 553 -22.84 -23.88 -36.34
N ASN A 554 -21.99 -24.43 -37.20
CA ASN A 554 -21.03 -25.48 -36.79
C ASN A 554 -20.00 -24.92 -35.80
N GLU A 555 -19.45 -23.73 -36.09
CA GLU A 555 -18.51 -23.06 -35.17
C GLU A 555 -19.17 -22.70 -33.83
N ASN A 556 -20.45 -22.30 -33.83
CA ASN A 556 -21.20 -22.07 -32.60
C ASN A 556 -21.24 -23.33 -31.74
N ILE A 557 -21.58 -24.50 -32.31
CA ILE A 557 -21.64 -25.77 -31.57
C ILE A 557 -20.25 -26.20 -31.08
N ARG A 558 -19.20 -26.05 -31.91
CA ARG A 558 -17.82 -26.33 -31.51
C ARG A 558 -17.39 -25.50 -30.30
N ARG A 559 -17.62 -24.18 -30.33
CA ARG A 559 -17.28 -23.27 -29.21
C ARG A 559 -18.02 -23.65 -27.93
N ILE A 560 -19.30 -24.02 -28.05
CA ILE A 560 -20.10 -24.48 -26.91
C ILE A 560 -19.53 -25.80 -26.35
N GLY A 561 -19.11 -26.72 -27.22
CA GLY A 561 -18.47 -27.98 -26.82
C GLY A 561 -17.21 -27.75 -25.97
N GLU A 562 -16.32 -26.86 -26.40
CA GLU A 562 -15.10 -26.51 -25.65
C GLU A 562 -15.42 -25.80 -24.32
N VAL A 563 -16.40 -24.90 -24.31
CA VAL A 563 -16.81 -24.22 -23.07
C VAL A 563 -17.43 -25.21 -22.09
N ALA A 564 -18.33 -26.08 -22.55
CA ALA A 564 -18.94 -27.11 -21.70
C ALA A 564 -17.88 -28.02 -21.08
N LYS A 565 -16.88 -28.43 -21.86
CA LYS A 565 -15.71 -29.18 -21.40
C LYS A 565 -14.96 -28.44 -20.30
N LEU A 566 -14.66 -27.15 -20.46
CA LEU A 566 -13.95 -26.36 -19.44
C LEU A 566 -14.75 -26.23 -18.14
N PHE A 567 -16.07 -26.02 -18.23
CA PHE A 567 -16.93 -25.98 -17.05
C PHE A 567 -16.94 -27.34 -16.34
N ALA A 568 -17.05 -28.43 -17.09
CA ALA A 568 -17.03 -29.77 -16.53
C ALA A 568 -15.67 -30.17 -15.94
N ASP A 569 -14.54 -29.75 -16.55
CA ASP A 569 -13.20 -29.91 -15.96
C ASP A 569 -13.00 -29.08 -14.68
N GLY A 570 -13.73 -27.97 -14.56
CA GLY A 570 -13.83 -27.18 -13.34
C GLY A 570 -14.69 -27.81 -12.24
N GLY A 571 -15.28 -28.99 -12.47
CA GLY A 571 -16.17 -29.68 -11.52
C GLY A 571 -17.63 -29.21 -11.56
N CYS A 572 -18.06 -28.48 -12.60
CA CYS A 572 -19.45 -28.06 -12.81
C CYS A 572 -20.26 -29.11 -13.57
N ILE A 573 -21.55 -29.22 -13.27
CA ILE A 573 -22.52 -29.88 -14.16
C ILE A 573 -22.96 -28.83 -15.20
N ALA A 574 -22.42 -28.91 -16.41
CA ALA A 574 -22.75 -27.99 -17.51
C ALA A 574 -23.99 -28.49 -18.25
N VAL A 575 -25.09 -27.73 -18.22
CA VAL A 575 -26.34 -28.07 -18.93
C VAL A 575 -26.42 -27.23 -20.20
N THR A 576 -26.31 -27.84 -21.36
CA THR A 576 -26.38 -27.14 -22.65
C THR A 576 -27.77 -27.30 -23.27
N ALA A 577 -28.35 -26.23 -23.80
CA ALA A 577 -29.67 -26.23 -24.44
C ALA A 577 -29.59 -25.60 -25.84
N PHE A 578 -29.25 -26.42 -26.84
CA PHE A 578 -29.03 -25.94 -28.22
C PHE A 578 -29.83 -26.77 -29.23
N ILE A 579 -30.02 -26.22 -30.43
CA ILE A 579 -30.68 -26.98 -31.50
C ILE A 579 -29.75 -28.08 -32.00
N SER A 580 -28.44 -27.82 -32.14
CA SER A 580 -27.41 -28.76 -32.61
C SER A 580 -27.92 -29.73 -33.69
N PRO A 581 -28.27 -29.22 -34.89
CA PRO A 581 -29.03 -29.97 -35.88
C PRO A 581 -28.25 -31.13 -36.52
N TYR A 582 -26.93 -31.02 -36.63
CA TYR A 582 -26.08 -32.00 -37.28
C TYR A 582 -25.51 -33.00 -36.29
N ARG A 583 -25.52 -34.29 -36.65
CA ARG A 583 -24.95 -35.35 -35.83
C ARG A 583 -23.45 -35.21 -35.67
N ALA A 584 -22.74 -34.86 -36.75
CA ALA A 584 -21.29 -34.73 -36.76
C ALA A 584 -20.77 -33.75 -35.68
N ASP A 585 -21.46 -32.64 -35.47
CA ASP A 585 -21.08 -31.65 -34.45
C ASP A 585 -21.27 -32.16 -33.02
N ARG A 586 -22.33 -32.95 -32.78
CA ARG A 586 -22.59 -33.57 -31.46
C ARG A 586 -21.59 -34.68 -31.17
N ASP A 587 -21.24 -35.48 -32.20
CA ASP A 587 -20.20 -36.51 -32.09
C ASP A 587 -18.82 -35.90 -31.81
N LEU A 588 -18.48 -34.76 -32.43
CA LEU A 588 -17.26 -34.01 -32.13
C LEU A 588 -17.23 -33.50 -30.69
N ALA A 589 -18.33 -32.92 -30.21
CA ALA A 589 -18.44 -32.49 -28.81
C ALA A 589 -18.26 -33.68 -27.84
N ARG A 590 -18.86 -34.84 -28.15
CA ARG A 590 -18.71 -36.08 -27.37
C ARG A 590 -17.26 -36.58 -27.34
N GLN A 591 -16.56 -36.55 -28.48
CA GLN A 591 -15.14 -36.92 -28.57
C GLN A 591 -14.23 -36.00 -27.74
N LEU A 592 -14.48 -34.69 -27.74
CA LEU A 592 -13.73 -33.72 -26.94
C LEU A 592 -13.85 -33.99 -25.44
N HIS A 593 -15.03 -34.42 -24.97
CA HIS A 593 -15.26 -34.76 -23.57
C HIS A 593 -14.64 -36.12 -23.22
N ALA A 594 -14.69 -37.11 -24.13
CA ALA A 594 -14.06 -38.41 -23.94
C ALA A 594 -12.53 -38.32 -23.80
N GLN A 595 -11.88 -37.50 -24.64
CA GLN A 595 -10.43 -37.24 -24.56
C GLN A 595 -10.02 -36.64 -23.20
N ALA A 596 -10.90 -35.84 -22.60
CA ALA A 596 -10.68 -35.22 -21.29
C ALA A 596 -11.16 -36.10 -20.11
N SER A 597 -11.64 -37.33 -20.36
CA SER A 597 -12.24 -38.21 -19.35
C SER A 597 -13.43 -37.61 -18.59
N ILE A 598 -14.22 -36.77 -19.26
CA ILE A 598 -15.39 -36.07 -18.69
C ILE A 598 -16.68 -36.79 -19.13
N PRO A 599 -17.64 -37.07 -18.21
CA PRO A 599 -18.94 -37.61 -18.56
C PRO A 599 -19.75 -36.69 -19.49
N PHE A 600 -20.26 -37.24 -20.59
CA PHE A 600 -21.12 -36.55 -21.55
C PHE A 600 -22.44 -37.32 -21.70
N VAL A 601 -23.57 -36.64 -21.50
CA VAL A 601 -24.94 -37.21 -21.55
C VAL A 601 -25.74 -36.45 -22.59
N GLU A 602 -26.10 -37.10 -23.71
CA GLU A 602 -26.94 -36.52 -24.75
C GLU A 602 -28.42 -36.79 -24.47
N VAL A 603 -29.19 -35.71 -24.40
CA VAL A 603 -30.62 -35.72 -24.11
C VAL A 603 -31.38 -35.23 -25.34
N PHE A 604 -32.14 -36.13 -25.98
CA PHE A 604 -32.97 -35.79 -27.12
C PHE A 604 -34.36 -35.35 -26.65
N VAL A 605 -34.68 -34.07 -26.86
CA VAL A 605 -35.99 -33.49 -26.56
C VAL A 605 -36.82 -33.43 -27.84
N ASP A 606 -37.67 -34.44 -27.99
CA ASP A 606 -38.44 -34.75 -29.17
C ASP A 606 -39.85 -34.15 -29.10
N ALA A 607 -40.28 -33.55 -30.21
CA ALA A 607 -41.57 -32.90 -30.39
C ALA A 607 -41.90 -32.85 -31.90
N PRO A 608 -43.11 -33.26 -32.34
CA PRO A 608 -43.52 -33.15 -33.73
C PRO A 608 -43.50 -31.70 -34.22
N LEU A 609 -43.20 -31.49 -35.52
CA LEU A 609 -43.12 -30.17 -36.14
C LEU A 609 -44.41 -29.36 -35.93
N GLU A 610 -45.57 -30.00 -36.10
CA GLU A 610 -46.89 -29.38 -35.93
C GLU A 610 -47.09 -28.80 -34.53
N VAL A 611 -46.63 -29.52 -33.50
CA VAL A 611 -46.76 -29.13 -32.08
C VAL A 611 -45.81 -27.98 -31.74
N VAL A 612 -44.59 -27.98 -32.28
CA VAL A 612 -43.64 -26.88 -32.03
C VAL A 612 -43.98 -25.61 -32.81
N GLU A 613 -44.64 -25.74 -33.97
CA GLU A 613 -45.18 -24.61 -34.73
C GLU A 613 -46.37 -23.94 -34.01
N GLU A 614 -47.26 -24.74 -33.41
CA GLU A 614 -48.39 -24.22 -32.62
C GLU A 614 -47.91 -23.49 -31.35
N ARG A 615 -46.90 -24.04 -30.66
CA ARG A 615 -46.35 -23.47 -29.43
C ARG A 615 -45.57 -22.17 -29.65
N ASP A 616 -45.07 -21.90 -30.86
CA ASP A 616 -44.07 -20.87 -31.26
C ASP A 616 -44.09 -19.56 -30.44
N PRO A 617 -43.42 -19.52 -29.27
CA PRO A 617 -43.55 -18.40 -28.33
C PRO A 617 -42.73 -17.19 -28.78
N LYS A 618 -41.80 -17.38 -29.72
CA LYS A 618 -40.91 -16.35 -30.28
C LYS A 618 -41.34 -15.89 -31.68
N GLY A 619 -42.41 -16.47 -32.26
CA GLY A 619 -42.90 -16.14 -33.61
C GLY A 619 -41.89 -16.46 -34.71
N LEU A 620 -40.97 -17.40 -34.49
CA LEU A 620 -39.87 -17.74 -35.39
C LEU A 620 -40.34 -18.59 -36.57
N TYR A 621 -41.27 -19.52 -36.35
CA TYR A 621 -41.81 -20.39 -37.39
C TYR A 621 -42.73 -19.61 -38.34
N LYS A 622 -43.46 -18.62 -37.82
CA LYS A 622 -44.24 -17.67 -38.66
C LYS A 622 -43.36 -16.81 -39.58
N LYS A 623 -42.14 -16.48 -39.16
CA LYS A 623 -41.15 -15.74 -39.96
C LYS A 623 -40.31 -16.64 -40.89
N ALA A 624 -40.16 -17.92 -40.54
CA ALA A 624 -39.37 -18.91 -41.25
C ALA A 624 -39.96 -19.36 -42.60
N ARG A 625 -41.27 -19.21 -42.84
CA ARG A 625 -41.85 -19.52 -44.18
C ARG A 625 -41.35 -18.59 -45.30
N ALA A 626 -40.59 -17.55 -44.98
CA ALA A 626 -39.98 -16.64 -45.95
C ALA A 626 -38.42 -16.72 -46.00
N ALA A 627 -37.75 -17.51 -45.15
CA ALA A 627 -36.28 -17.58 -45.07
C ALA A 627 -35.74 -18.89 -44.44
N ASP A 628 -34.47 -19.25 -44.70
CA ASP A 628 -33.93 -20.57 -44.37
C ASP A 628 -33.83 -20.91 -42.87
N PHE A 629 -34.68 -21.83 -42.40
CA PHE A 629 -34.85 -22.19 -40.99
C PHE A 629 -34.73 -23.69 -40.73
N THR A 630 -34.08 -24.07 -39.62
CA THR A 630 -33.89 -25.47 -39.20
C THR A 630 -35.22 -26.14 -38.89
N GLY A 631 -35.51 -27.25 -39.58
CA GLY A 631 -36.78 -27.97 -39.49
C GLY A 631 -37.80 -27.65 -40.60
N ILE A 632 -37.55 -26.63 -41.43
CA ILE A 632 -38.38 -26.32 -42.62
C ILE A 632 -37.54 -26.39 -43.91
N SER A 633 -36.34 -25.79 -43.96
CA SER A 633 -35.44 -25.84 -45.14
C SER A 633 -34.04 -26.41 -44.89
N ALA A 634 -33.60 -26.56 -43.63
CA ALA A 634 -32.40 -27.33 -43.26
C ALA A 634 -32.79 -28.55 -42.39
N PRO A 635 -32.33 -29.77 -42.70
CA PRO A 635 -32.73 -30.99 -42.00
C PRO A 635 -32.19 -31.02 -40.56
N TYR A 636 -32.98 -31.53 -39.64
CA TYR A 636 -32.53 -31.87 -38.28
C TYR A 636 -32.23 -33.38 -38.23
N GLU A 637 -31.00 -33.74 -37.90
CA GLU A 637 -30.56 -35.13 -37.78
C GLU A 637 -30.75 -35.60 -36.33
N ALA A 638 -31.83 -36.36 -36.08
CA ALA A 638 -32.08 -36.92 -34.76
C ALA A 638 -30.96 -37.88 -34.32
N PRO A 639 -30.54 -37.86 -33.04
CA PRO A 639 -29.52 -38.78 -32.54
C PRO A 639 -30.08 -40.22 -32.54
N PRO A 640 -29.33 -41.21 -33.08
CA PRO A 640 -29.82 -42.59 -33.17
C PRO A 640 -29.86 -43.31 -31.81
N SER A 641 -29.02 -42.90 -30.86
CA SER A 641 -28.87 -43.54 -29.54
C SER A 641 -28.57 -42.49 -28.45
N PRO A 642 -29.50 -41.57 -28.13
CA PRO A 642 -29.32 -40.64 -27.03
C PRO A 642 -29.35 -41.39 -25.68
N GLU A 643 -28.56 -40.96 -24.70
CA GLU A 643 -28.61 -41.52 -23.34
C GLU A 643 -30.00 -41.32 -22.70
N ILE A 644 -30.68 -40.23 -23.04
CA ILE A 644 -32.03 -39.91 -22.55
C ILE A 644 -32.89 -39.40 -23.72
N HIS A 645 -34.07 -39.97 -23.93
CA HIS A 645 -35.05 -39.51 -24.94
C HIS A 645 -36.32 -39.05 -24.24
N ILE A 646 -36.70 -37.79 -24.44
CA ILE A 646 -37.87 -37.15 -23.84
C ILE A 646 -38.84 -36.76 -24.95
N LYS A 647 -40.01 -37.37 -24.99
CA LYS A 647 -41.09 -37.02 -25.92
C LYS A 647 -42.07 -36.05 -25.28
N THR A 648 -41.98 -34.78 -25.63
CA THR A 648 -42.74 -33.68 -24.99
C THR A 648 -44.19 -33.52 -25.46
N ASN A 649 -44.61 -34.38 -26.39
CA ASN A 649 -45.98 -34.50 -26.91
C ASN A 649 -46.76 -35.65 -26.24
N GLU A 650 -46.07 -36.65 -25.69
CA GLU A 650 -46.68 -37.81 -25.01
C GLU A 650 -46.63 -37.69 -23.47
N ILE A 651 -45.89 -36.70 -22.96
CA ILE A 651 -45.68 -36.48 -21.53
C ILE A 651 -46.32 -35.13 -21.18
N GLU A 652 -47.54 -35.17 -20.64
CA GLU A 652 -48.07 -34.07 -19.84
C GLU A 652 -47.35 -34.07 -18.49
N VAL A 653 -46.98 -32.89 -17.99
CA VAL A 653 -46.50 -32.74 -16.61
C VAL A 653 -47.72 -32.94 -15.71
N THR A 654 -48.03 -34.20 -15.37
CA THR A 654 -49.24 -34.56 -14.61
C THR A 654 -48.96 -34.65 -13.12
N ASP A 655 -49.81 -33.96 -12.34
CA ASP A 655 -49.95 -34.08 -10.89
C ASP A 655 -50.66 -35.39 -10.55
N ALA A 656 -50.18 -36.15 -9.56
CA ALA A 656 -50.81 -37.42 -9.16
C ALA A 656 -51.18 -37.43 -7.67
N ASP A 657 -52.49 -37.52 -7.43
CA ASP A 657 -53.11 -37.94 -6.17
C ASP A 657 -52.69 -39.37 -5.80
N GLY A 658 -52.54 -39.59 -4.49
CA GLY A 658 -52.06 -40.84 -3.92
C GLY A 658 -53.06 -41.99 -3.98
N SER A 659 -52.68 -43.07 -4.67
CA SER A 659 -52.88 -44.44 -4.19
C SER A 659 -51.84 -45.38 -4.80
N VAL A 660 -51.23 -46.22 -3.96
CA VAL A 660 -50.08 -47.09 -4.27
C VAL A 660 -50.52 -48.26 -5.17
N PRO A 661 -49.75 -48.62 -6.20
CA PRO A 661 -49.22 -50.00 -6.24
C PRO A 661 -47.74 -50.09 -6.67
N SER A 662 -47.18 -51.26 -6.33
CA SER A 662 -45.79 -51.68 -6.34
C SER A 662 -45.17 -51.88 -7.73
N SER A 663 -44.21 -51.03 -8.13
CA SER A 663 -42.97 -51.37 -8.89
C SER A 663 -42.17 -50.08 -9.21
N PRO A 664 -40.83 -50.11 -9.35
CA PRO A 664 -40.03 -48.89 -9.37
C PRO A 664 -39.91 -48.32 -10.79
N SER A 665 -40.78 -47.37 -11.13
CA SER A 665 -40.54 -46.41 -12.22
C SER A 665 -40.57 -45.01 -11.61
N MET A 666 -39.42 -44.35 -11.49
CA MET A 666 -39.32 -43.00 -10.92
C MET A 666 -39.87 -41.96 -11.91
N SER A 667 -41.14 -41.58 -11.72
CA SER A 667 -41.72 -40.33 -12.22
C SER A 667 -41.58 -39.23 -11.16
N LEU A 668 -41.31 -38.01 -11.63
CA LEU A 668 -41.01 -36.83 -10.82
C LEU A 668 -42.33 -36.08 -10.56
N VAL A 669 -42.86 -36.18 -9.33
CA VAL A 669 -44.12 -35.54 -8.91
C VAL A 669 -43.81 -34.18 -8.27
N VAL A 670 -44.50 -33.12 -8.73
CA VAL A 670 -44.50 -31.76 -8.13
C VAL A 670 -45.87 -31.56 -7.45
N PRO A 671 -45.97 -30.88 -6.29
CA PRO A 671 -47.27 -30.58 -5.66
C PRO A 671 -47.79 -29.20 -6.06
N GLU A 672 -49.09 -29.09 -6.39
CA GLU A 672 -49.77 -27.81 -6.64
C GLU A 672 -50.39 -27.13 -5.39
N ALA A 673 -50.32 -25.79 -5.45
CA ALA A 673 -51.30 -24.82 -4.96
C ALA A 673 -51.61 -24.71 -3.45
N HIS A 674 -50.58 -24.44 -2.64
CA HIS A 674 -50.72 -23.45 -1.57
C HIS A 674 -49.65 -22.38 -1.72
N GLN A 675 -50.09 -21.16 -2.09
CA GLN A 675 -49.29 -19.92 -2.16
C GLN A 675 -47.85 -20.15 -2.64
N GLN A 676 -47.69 -20.22 -3.96
CA GLN A 676 -46.40 -20.45 -4.61
C GLN A 676 -45.44 -19.32 -4.24
N PHE A 677 -44.70 -19.55 -3.17
CA PHE A 677 -43.73 -18.63 -2.62
C PHE A 677 -42.62 -18.43 -3.66
N GLN A 678 -42.64 -17.30 -4.36
CA GLN A 678 -41.63 -16.99 -5.36
C GLN A 678 -40.32 -16.67 -4.65
N HIS A 679 -39.40 -17.63 -4.60
CA HIS A 679 -38.11 -17.47 -3.94
C HIS A 679 -37.26 -16.36 -4.56
N ILE A 680 -37.44 -16.05 -5.85
CA ILE A 680 -36.77 -14.96 -6.55
C ILE A 680 -37.80 -14.25 -7.43
N LEU A 681 -37.99 -12.95 -7.22
CA LEU A 681 -38.81 -12.11 -8.09
C LEU A 681 -37.92 -11.27 -8.98
N ARG A 682 -38.13 -11.34 -10.29
CA ARG A 682 -37.40 -10.49 -11.22
C ARG A 682 -38.15 -9.18 -11.42
N LEU A 683 -37.62 -8.09 -10.85
CA LEU A 683 -38.21 -6.75 -10.90
C LEU A 683 -37.22 -5.77 -11.52
N LEU A 684 -37.64 -5.01 -12.54
CA LEU A 684 -36.82 -3.93 -13.13
C LEU A 684 -35.38 -4.34 -13.49
N ASN A 685 -35.22 -5.51 -14.12
CA ASN A 685 -33.93 -6.12 -14.48
C ASN A 685 -33.02 -6.51 -13.30
N THR A 686 -33.58 -6.64 -12.09
CA THR A 686 -32.88 -7.10 -10.88
C THR A 686 -33.60 -8.29 -10.26
N ASN A 687 -32.83 -9.29 -9.82
CA ASN A 687 -33.35 -10.46 -9.10
C ASN A 687 -33.49 -10.07 -7.62
N VAL A 688 -34.71 -10.18 -7.09
CA VAL A 688 -35.08 -9.80 -5.73
C VAL A 688 -35.37 -11.05 -4.90
N ASP A 689 -34.75 -11.18 -3.73
CA ASP A 689 -34.97 -12.34 -2.83
C ASP A 689 -36.39 -12.33 -2.23
N GLY A 690 -37.16 -13.36 -2.55
CA GLY A 690 -38.52 -13.58 -2.08
C GLY A 690 -38.65 -13.81 -0.58
N LYS A 691 -37.59 -14.34 0.08
CA LYS A 691 -37.55 -14.62 1.53
C LYS A 691 -37.53 -13.37 2.38
N ARG A 692 -37.16 -12.24 1.79
CA ARG A 692 -37.10 -10.95 2.47
C ARG A 692 -38.47 -10.28 2.47
N LYS A 693 -38.76 -9.53 3.53
CA LYS A 693 -39.93 -8.64 3.56
C LYS A 693 -39.85 -7.66 2.41
N ILE A 694 -40.98 -7.34 1.79
CA ILE A 694 -41.03 -6.55 0.55
C ILE A 694 -40.30 -5.20 0.65
N MET A 695 -40.38 -4.53 1.82
CA MET A 695 -39.68 -3.27 2.08
C MET A 695 -38.15 -3.36 1.97
N TYR A 696 -37.58 -4.52 2.33
CA TYR A 696 -36.15 -4.76 2.23
C TYR A 696 -35.76 -5.35 0.88
N ALA A 697 -36.60 -6.23 0.35
CA ALA A 697 -36.38 -6.90 -0.92
C ALA A 697 -36.26 -5.88 -2.08
N LEU A 698 -37.14 -4.88 -2.14
CA LEU A 698 -37.09 -3.82 -3.16
C LEU A 698 -35.81 -2.95 -3.11
N THR A 699 -35.03 -2.99 -2.04
CA THR A 699 -33.76 -2.23 -1.96
C THR A 699 -32.61 -2.87 -2.73
N GLU A 700 -32.80 -4.10 -3.22
CA GLU A 700 -31.87 -4.76 -4.13
C GLU A 700 -31.87 -4.10 -5.52
N ILE A 701 -32.94 -3.35 -5.85
CA ILE A 701 -33.01 -2.53 -7.06
C ILE A 701 -32.14 -1.28 -6.86
N LYS A 702 -31.05 -1.15 -7.62
CA LYS A 702 -30.19 0.03 -7.57
C LYS A 702 -31.01 1.31 -7.81
N GLY A 703 -30.86 2.30 -6.94
CA GLY A 703 -31.62 3.55 -6.97
C GLY A 703 -32.84 3.56 -6.03
N VAL A 704 -33.28 2.41 -5.50
CA VAL A 704 -34.37 2.30 -4.52
C VAL A 704 -33.81 2.14 -3.10
N GLY A 705 -33.98 3.18 -2.27
CA GLY A 705 -33.60 3.14 -0.86
C GLY A 705 -34.74 2.64 0.06
N ARG A 706 -34.41 2.26 1.30
CA ARG A 706 -35.40 1.79 2.30
C ARG A 706 -36.60 2.73 2.51
N ARG A 707 -36.34 4.04 2.58
CA ARG A 707 -37.40 5.05 2.73
C ARG A 707 -38.29 5.14 1.49
N TYR A 708 -37.69 4.97 0.31
CA TYR A 708 -38.39 5.00 -0.96
C TYR A 708 -39.26 3.75 -1.15
N SER A 709 -38.69 2.57 -0.89
CA SER A 709 -39.43 1.30 -0.89
C SER A 709 -40.64 1.33 0.07
N ASN A 710 -40.47 1.81 1.31
CA ASN A 710 -41.59 1.94 2.25
C ASN A 710 -42.71 2.84 1.71
N LEU A 711 -42.36 3.98 1.11
CA LEU A 711 -43.35 4.88 0.52
C LEU A 711 -44.06 4.26 -0.68
N VAL A 712 -43.33 3.55 -1.54
CA VAL A 712 -43.88 2.83 -2.69
C VAL A 712 -44.85 1.73 -2.25
N CYS A 713 -44.48 0.88 -1.29
CA CYS A 713 -45.36 -0.15 -0.76
C CYS A 713 -46.65 0.43 -0.14
N LYS A 714 -46.53 1.56 0.58
CA LYS A 714 -47.69 2.28 1.12
C LYS A 714 -48.59 2.91 0.06
N LYS A 715 -48.04 3.25 -1.11
CA LYS A 715 -48.80 3.81 -2.24
C LYS A 715 -49.42 2.73 -3.13
N ALA A 716 -48.83 1.53 -3.11
CA ALA A 716 -49.34 0.35 -3.80
C ALA A 716 -50.41 -0.42 -2.99
N ASP A 717 -50.70 0.01 -1.75
CA ASP A 717 -51.52 -0.70 -0.76
C ASP A 717 -51.05 -2.15 -0.52
N VAL A 718 -49.72 -2.34 -0.41
CA VAL A 718 -49.08 -3.62 -0.09
C VAL A 718 -48.61 -3.63 1.36
N ASP A 719 -48.93 -4.69 2.11
CA ASP A 719 -48.46 -4.83 3.49
C ASP A 719 -46.93 -4.92 3.56
N LEU A 720 -46.35 -4.07 4.41
CA LEU A 720 -44.92 -3.94 4.63
C LEU A 720 -44.28 -5.17 5.27
N ASN A 721 -45.07 -5.99 5.97
CA ASN A 721 -44.61 -7.22 6.62
C ASN A 721 -44.68 -8.46 5.73
N LYS A 722 -45.37 -8.36 4.59
CA LYS A 722 -45.48 -9.43 3.61
C LYS A 722 -44.11 -9.75 3.01
N ARG A 723 -43.82 -11.03 2.78
CA ARG A 723 -42.58 -11.42 2.09
C ARG A 723 -42.74 -11.12 0.60
N ALA A 724 -41.64 -10.78 -0.05
CA ALA A 724 -41.69 -10.43 -1.46
C ALA A 724 -42.18 -11.60 -2.33
N GLY A 725 -41.87 -12.85 -1.93
CA GLY A 725 -42.32 -14.07 -2.59
C GLY A 725 -43.81 -14.39 -2.45
N ASP A 726 -44.51 -13.72 -1.53
CA ASP A 726 -45.96 -13.89 -1.32
C ASP A 726 -46.80 -12.90 -2.13
N LEU A 727 -46.18 -12.05 -2.96
CA LEU A 727 -46.89 -11.03 -3.72
C LEU A 727 -47.66 -11.61 -4.91
N ASN A 728 -48.86 -11.09 -5.12
CA ASN A 728 -49.66 -11.42 -6.30
C ASN A 728 -49.13 -10.64 -7.53
N SER A 729 -49.38 -11.15 -8.75
CA SER A 729 -49.04 -10.47 -10.01
C SER A 729 -49.51 -9.01 -10.05
N ASP A 730 -50.73 -8.75 -9.59
CA ASP A 730 -51.34 -7.42 -9.65
C ASP A 730 -50.76 -6.45 -8.62
N GLU A 731 -50.30 -6.96 -7.47
CA GLU A 731 -49.57 -6.17 -6.47
C GLU A 731 -48.18 -5.80 -7.02
N LEU A 732 -47.56 -6.73 -7.75
CA LEU A 732 -46.25 -6.59 -8.34
C LEU A 732 -46.24 -5.56 -9.49
N GLU A 733 -47.23 -5.59 -10.38
CA GLU A 733 -47.40 -4.59 -11.44
C GLU A 733 -47.65 -3.18 -10.89
N ARG A 734 -48.47 -3.06 -9.82
CA ARG A 734 -48.68 -1.79 -9.11
C ARG A 734 -47.39 -1.25 -8.50
N LEU A 735 -46.55 -2.10 -7.90
CA LEU A 735 -45.26 -1.68 -7.37
C LEU A 735 -44.32 -1.18 -8.49
N VAL A 736 -44.24 -1.89 -9.62
CA VAL A 736 -43.38 -1.53 -10.75
C VAL A 736 -43.81 -0.19 -11.37
N THR A 737 -45.11 0.00 -11.59
CA THR A 737 -45.66 1.24 -12.17
C THR A 737 -45.40 2.47 -11.28
N ILE A 738 -45.55 2.34 -9.96
CA ILE A 738 -45.26 3.42 -9.01
C ILE A 738 -43.77 3.77 -8.98
N ILE A 739 -42.90 2.76 -9.07
CA ILE A 739 -41.44 2.96 -9.08
C ILE A 739 -40.98 3.68 -10.35
N GLN A 740 -41.55 3.35 -11.51
CA GLN A 740 -41.21 3.99 -12.79
C GLN A 740 -41.77 5.42 -12.89
N ASN A 741 -42.99 5.67 -12.37
CA ASN A 741 -43.69 6.96 -12.52
C ASN A 741 -44.06 7.62 -11.16
N PRO A 742 -43.10 7.93 -10.28
CA PRO A 742 -43.40 8.33 -8.90
C PRO A 742 -44.17 9.65 -8.75
N THR A 743 -43.97 10.60 -9.68
CA THR A 743 -44.63 11.91 -9.64
C THR A 743 -46.14 11.82 -9.88
N GLN A 744 -46.59 10.82 -10.66
CA GLN A 744 -48.02 10.57 -10.92
C GLN A 744 -48.75 10.06 -9.67
N PHE A 745 -48.04 9.35 -8.78
CA PHE A 745 -48.60 8.78 -7.54
C PHE A 745 -48.41 9.68 -6.30
N LYS A 746 -48.24 11.00 -6.50
CA LYS A 746 -48.08 12.01 -5.44
C LYS A 746 -46.83 11.79 -4.56
N ILE A 747 -45.76 11.19 -5.08
CA ILE A 747 -44.45 11.16 -4.40
C ILE A 747 -43.77 12.52 -4.62
N PRO A 748 -43.33 13.24 -3.57
CA PRO A 748 -42.76 14.57 -3.73
C PRO A 748 -41.46 14.58 -4.55
N THR A 749 -41.25 15.65 -5.33
CA THR A 749 -40.06 15.81 -6.19
C THR A 749 -38.75 15.88 -5.39
N TRP A 750 -38.78 16.42 -4.18
CA TRP A 750 -37.63 16.43 -3.26
C TRP A 750 -37.25 15.05 -2.71
N PHE A 751 -38.07 14.02 -2.94
CA PHE A 751 -37.84 12.66 -2.49
C PHE A 751 -37.19 11.78 -3.58
N LEU A 752 -37.12 12.26 -4.81
CA LEU A 752 -36.49 11.56 -5.94
C LEU A 752 -34.97 11.63 -5.84
N ASN A 753 -34.30 10.58 -6.33
CA ASN A 753 -32.84 10.44 -6.21
C ASN A 753 -32.02 11.32 -7.17
N ARG A 754 -32.62 11.83 -8.26
CA ARG A 754 -32.03 12.83 -9.15
C ARG A 754 -32.88 14.09 -9.16
N GLN A 755 -32.40 15.11 -8.46
CA GLN A 755 -33.06 16.42 -8.41
C GLN A 755 -32.31 17.41 -9.28
N LYS A 756 -33.05 18.18 -10.08
CA LYS A 756 -32.53 19.18 -11.02
C LYS A 756 -31.38 18.62 -11.85
N ASP A 757 -31.67 17.61 -12.68
CA ASP A 757 -30.65 17.08 -13.58
C ASP A 757 -30.07 18.22 -14.43
N ILE A 758 -28.76 18.21 -14.64
CA ILE A 758 -28.03 19.36 -15.19
C ILE A 758 -28.24 19.48 -16.70
N VAL A 759 -28.59 18.36 -17.34
CA VAL A 759 -28.89 18.30 -18.77
C VAL A 759 -30.34 18.73 -19.04
N ASP A 760 -31.30 18.12 -18.35
CA ASP A 760 -32.73 18.28 -18.67
C ASP A 760 -33.49 19.21 -17.71
N GLY A 761 -32.88 19.65 -16.60
CA GLY A 761 -33.51 20.46 -15.55
C GLY A 761 -34.61 19.75 -14.74
N LYS A 762 -35.00 18.52 -15.12
CA LYS A 762 -36.10 17.75 -14.53
C LYS A 762 -35.66 16.98 -13.28
N ASN A 763 -36.63 16.70 -12.42
CA ASN A 763 -36.46 15.78 -11.28
C ASN A 763 -36.96 14.39 -11.71
N SER A 764 -36.14 13.36 -11.56
CA SER A 764 -36.47 11.99 -11.97
C SER A 764 -35.97 10.97 -10.95
N GLN A 765 -36.58 9.79 -10.96
CA GLN A 765 -36.08 8.63 -10.23
C GLN A 765 -35.28 7.76 -11.21
N ILE A 766 -33.99 7.62 -10.93
CA ILE A 766 -33.09 6.77 -11.73
C ILE A 766 -33.01 5.38 -11.09
N LEU A 767 -33.07 4.33 -11.91
CA LEU A 767 -33.18 2.94 -11.46
C LEU A 767 -32.21 2.03 -12.23
N SER A 768 -31.77 0.95 -11.59
CA SER A 768 -30.98 -0.14 -12.18
C SER A 768 -29.78 0.39 -12.99
N ASN A 769 -29.63 -0.02 -14.25
CA ASN A 769 -28.49 0.33 -15.10
C ASN A 769 -28.38 1.83 -15.41
N ALA A 770 -29.50 2.57 -15.36
CA ALA A 770 -29.48 4.00 -15.63
C ALA A 770 -28.72 4.78 -14.53
N VAL A 771 -28.62 4.23 -13.31
CA VAL A 771 -27.83 4.83 -12.22
C VAL A 771 -26.35 4.81 -12.58
N ASP A 772 -25.86 3.66 -13.06
CA ASP A 772 -24.46 3.49 -13.42
C ASP A 772 -24.08 4.36 -14.64
N SER A 773 -24.97 4.46 -15.65
CA SER A 773 -24.77 5.34 -16.80
C SER A 773 -24.69 6.82 -16.40
N LYS A 774 -25.65 7.31 -15.61
CA LYS A 774 -25.68 8.72 -15.18
C LYS A 774 -24.51 9.07 -14.25
N LEU A 775 -24.09 8.13 -13.40
CA LEU A 775 -22.90 8.32 -12.55
C LEU A 775 -21.61 8.47 -13.40
N ARG A 776 -21.50 7.71 -14.49
CA ARG A 776 -20.38 7.83 -15.43
C ARG A 776 -20.37 9.21 -16.11
N ASP A 777 -21.52 9.66 -16.62
CA ASP A 777 -21.65 10.98 -17.25
C ASP A 777 -21.25 12.11 -16.29
N ASP A 778 -21.67 12.02 -15.02
CA ASP A 778 -21.30 12.99 -13.98
C ASP A 778 -19.79 12.98 -13.70
N LEU A 779 -19.15 11.81 -13.64
CA LEU A 779 -17.70 11.70 -13.44
C LEU A 779 -16.90 12.26 -14.61
N GLU A 780 -17.32 11.98 -15.84
CA GLU A 780 -16.70 12.58 -17.04
C GLU A 780 -16.83 14.09 -17.05
N ARG A 781 -18.00 14.62 -16.65
CA ARG A 781 -18.17 16.05 -16.48
C ARG A 781 -17.27 16.63 -15.39
N LEU A 782 -17.16 15.98 -14.23
CA LEU A 782 -16.27 16.42 -13.15
C LEU A 782 -14.81 16.49 -13.62
N LYS A 783 -14.39 15.56 -14.50
CA LYS A 783 -13.08 15.62 -15.15
C LYS A 783 -12.97 16.83 -16.08
N LYS A 784 -13.98 17.08 -16.92
CA LYS A 784 -14.02 18.24 -17.85
C LYS A 784 -13.93 19.58 -17.13
N ILE A 785 -14.59 19.74 -15.97
CA ILE A 785 -14.52 20.98 -15.17
C ILE A 785 -13.36 21.01 -14.17
N ARG A 786 -12.41 20.05 -14.26
CA ARG A 786 -11.24 19.91 -13.38
C ARG A 786 -11.57 19.80 -11.88
N ALA A 787 -12.76 19.31 -11.53
CA ALA A 787 -13.21 19.10 -10.16
C ALA A 787 -12.99 17.65 -9.67
N HIS A 788 -12.58 16.73 -10.55
CA HIS A 788 -12.39 15.31 -10.24
C HIS A 788 -11.11 15.05 -9.43
N ARG A 789 -11.25 14.64 -8.17
CA ARG A 789 -10.13 14.29 -7.25
C ARG A 789 -9.74 12.79 -7.20
N GLY A 790 -9.76 12.10 -8.33
CA GLY A 790 -9.15 10.77 -8.49
C GLY A 790 -9.75 9.65 -7.64
N LEU A 791 -8.90 8.82 -7.02
CA LEU A 791 -9.25 7.65 -6.21
C LEU A 791 -10.26 7.95 -5.08
N ARG A 792 -10.29 9.18 -4.56
CA ARG A 792 -11.25 9.57 -3.50
C ARG A 792 -12.69 9.68 -3.98
N HIS A 793 -12.92 10.14 -5.22
CA HIS A 793 -14.27 10.15 -5.81
C HIS A 793 -14.71 8.72 -6.15
N PHE A 794 -13.77 7.88 -6.60
CA PHE A 794 -14.03 6.48 -6.88
C PHE A 794 -14.44 5.69 -5.62
N TRP A 795 -13.78 5.95 -4.49
CA TRP A 795 -14.12 5.32 -3.19
C TRP A 795 -15.23 6.04 -2.41
N GLY A 796 -15.86 7.09 -2.97
CA GLY A 796 -16.95 7.81 -2.30
C GLY A 796 -16.54 8.50 -0.99
N LEU A 797 -15.25 8.77 -0.80
CA LEU A 797 -14.72 9.36 0.43
C LEU A 797 -15.09 10.84 0.52
N ARG A 798 -15.79 11.23 1.59
CA ARG A 798 -16.15 12.64 1.83
C ARG A 798 -14.90 13.48 2.07
N VAL A 799 -14.81 14.64 1.41
CA VAL A 799 -13.69 15.58 1.56
C VAL A 799 -13.79 16.25 2.94
N ARG A 800 -12.76 16.13 3.79
CA ARG A 800 -12.54 17.06 4.91
C ARG A 800 -12.24 18.43 4.29
N GLY A 801 -13.24 19.30 4.23
CA GLY A 801 -13.11 20.63 3.62
C GLY A 801 -14.41 21.26 3.12
N GLN A 802 -15.51 20.50 3.03
CA GLN A 802 -16.84 21.11 2.91
C GLN A 802 -17.56 20.98 4.25
N HIS A 803 -17.54 22.08 5.03
CA HIS A 803 -18.53 22.30 6.08
C HIS A 803 -19.90 22.51 5.41
N THR A 804 -20.52 21.44 4.93
CA THR A 804 -21.98 21.43 4.91
C THR A 804 -22.42 21.38 6.36
N LYS A 805 -22.92 22.52 6.85
CA LYS A 805 -23.65 22.60 8.12
C LYS A 805 -24.77 21.57 8.06
N THR A 806 -24.55 20.37 8.60
CA THR A 806 -25.51 19.37 9.08
C THR A 806 -24.81 18.03 9.31
N THR A 807 -23.87 18.00 10.26
CA THR A 807 -23.63 16.77 11.01
C THR A 807 -24.46 16.84 12.29
N GLY A 808 -25.43 15.94 12.40
CA GLY A 808 -26.33 15.79 13.55
C GLY A 808 -25.59 15.35 14.81
N ARG A 809 -24.84 16.28 15.43
CA ARG A 809 -24.33 16.15 16.81
C ARG A 809 -24.62 17.38 17.69
N ARG A 810 -25.44 18.31 17.21
CA ARG A 810 -26.19 19.25 18.06
C ARG A 810 -27.60 19.40 17.49
N GLY A 811 -28.48 18.45 17.80
CA GLY A 811 -29.90 18.57 17.50
C GLY A 811 -30.54 19.54 18.50
N LYS A 812 -30.86 20.77 18.05
CA LYS A 812 -32.08 21.42 18.54
C LYS A 812 -33.22 20.77 17.77
N THR A 813 -34.07 20.05 18.50
CA THR A 813 -35.32 19.47 18.03
C THR A 813 -36.16 20.55 17.34
N VAL A 814 -36.62 20.29 16.12
CA VAL A 814 -37.55 21.17 15.42
C VAL A 814 -38.90 21.01 16.13
N GLY A 815 -39.26 22.03 16.89
CA GLY A 815 -40.52 22.09 17.61
C GLY A 815 -41.71 22.06 16.66
N VAL A 816 -42.73 21.34 17.09
CA VAL A 816 -44.10 21.38 16.57
C VAL A 816 -44.55 22.84 16.47
N SER A 817 -44.86 23.30 15.26
CA SER A 817 -45.60 24.55 15.08
C SER A 817 -47.01 24.35 15.62
N LYS A 818 -47.28 24.97 16.77
CA LYS A 818 -48.63 25.13 17.32
C LYS A 818 -49.42 26.02 16.36
N LYS A 819 -50.52 25.48 15.82
CA LYS A 819 -51.64 26.30 15.31
C LYS A 819 -52.08 27.27 16.41
N ARG A 820 -52.23 28.56 16.07
CA ARG A 820 -53.42 29.42 16.30
C ARG A 820 -53.03 30.90 16.27
N GLY A 821 -53.92 31.71 15.71
CA GLY A 821 -53.93 33.17 15.77
C GLY A 821 -54.13 33.74 14.39
#